data_AF-A0A8D0XMN3-F1
#
_entry.id   AF-A0A8D0XMN3-F1
#
_cell.length_a   1.000
_cell.length_b   1.000
_cell.length_c   1.000
_cell.angle_alpha   90.00
_cell.angle_beta   90.00
_cell.angle_gamma   90.00
#
_symmetry.space_group_name_H-M   'P 1'
#
loop_
_entity.id
_entity.type
_entity.pdbx_description
1 polymer ?
#
loop_
_entity_poly.entity_id
_entity_poly.type
_entity_poly.pdbx_seq_one_letter_code
_entity_poly.pdbx_strand_id
1 'polypeptide(L)'
;MVSDISLSLAVAAECPDQWPELQPWNPGHDPDHCVYIGQGRTLLLTSSATVQSIHISEGGKLVIKDQNEAIVLRTRHILIDNGGEMHVGSALCPFQGHFSIVLYGRADEGTQPNPYFGLKYIGVDKGGTLELHGQKKLSWTFLNKTLHPGGMEEGGYFFERTWGHRGIIVHVIDPKSGTVIHSDRFDTYRSKKESERLVQYLNAVPDGRILSVAVNDEGSRNLDDMARKAMTKLGSKHFLHLGFRHPWSFITVKGNPSSSVEDHIEYHGHRGSAAARVFKLFQTEHGEHFNVSSSSEWVQDVEWTEWFEHDQVSYAKGGEKISDLRAVHPGKICNRPIDIQATTVDGVNLTTEVVYKRGQDYKFVCYDRGQACQSYRVRFLCGKPVRPKLTVTIDTNVNSTILNLEDNVQSWKPGDTLVIASTDYSMYQAEEFQVLPCKACASNQVKVAGKPMYLHIGEEIDGVDMRAEVGLLSRNIVVMGEMEDKCYPYSDHICDFFDFDTFGGHIKFALGFKAAHMEGVELKHMGQQLVGQYPIHFHLVGDVDERGGYDPPTYIKGLSIHHTFSRCVTVHGSNGLLVKDVVGYNSLGHCFFTEDGPEERNTFDHCLGLLVKSGTLLPSDRDSKMCKMITQDSYPGYIPKPRQDCNAVSTFWMANPNNNLINCAAAGSEETGFWFIFHHVPTGPSAGKYSPGYSEHVPLGKFHNNRAHSNYRAGMIIDNGVKTTEASAKDKRPFLAIISARYSPHQDADPLKPREPAIIKHFTAYKNQDHGAWLRGGDVWLDSCRFADNGIGLTLASGGTFPYDDGSKQEIKNSLFVGESGNVGTEMMDNRIWGPGGLDHSGRTLPIGQNFPIRGIQFYDGPINVQNCTFRKFAALEGRHTSALAFRLNNAWQSCPHNNVTNIAFEDVPITSRVFFGEPGPWFNQLDMDGDKTSVFHDVDGSVSEYPGSYLTKDDNWLVRHPDCINVPDWRGAICSGRYAQSDLFALCHNGNSRPHDLKVSSSHDKKQKEIGVVFSFSRL
;
A
#
# COMPACT_ATOMS: atom_id res chain seq x y z
N MET A 1 -39.33 44.16 -38.66
CA MET A 1 -40.28 43.33 -37.90
C MET A 1 -40.45 42.01 -38.61
N VAL A 2 -39.65 40.99 -38.27
CA VAL A 2 -40.04 39.57 -38.29
C VAL A 2 -39.11 38.89 -37.28
N SER A 3 -39.71 38.36 -36.23
CA SER A 3 -39.11 37.46 -35.24
C SER A 3 -39.48 36.01 -35.59
N ASP A 4 -38.68 35.08 -35.07
CA ASP A 4 -38.88 33.63 -35.01
C ASP A 4 -38.69 32.80 -36.29
N ILE A 5 -37.43 32.42 -36.53
CA ILE A 5 -37.07 31.04 -36.87
C ILE A 5 -35.90 30.62 -35.99
N SER A 6 -36.22 29.86 -34.96
CA SER A 6 -35.28 29.00 -34.24
C SER A 6 -34.74 27.92 -35.18
N LEU A 7 -33.48 28.05 -35.62
CA LEU A 7 -32.77 26.98 -36.30
C LEU A 7 -32.10 26.10 -35.24
N SER A 8 -32.82 25.04 -34.87
CA SER A 8 -32.23 23.81 -34.33
C SER A 8 -31.33 23.19 -35.41
N LEU A 9 -30.03 23.43 -35.33
CA LEU A 9 -29.02 22.59 -35.95
C LEU A 9 -28.08 22.13 -34.84
N ALA A 10 -28.53 21.12 -34.10
CA ALA A 10 -27.58 20.21 -33.47
C ALA A 10 -26.89 19.48 -34.62
N VAL A 11 -25.69 19.94 -35.00
CA VAL A 11 -24.82 19.19 -35.90
C VAL A 11 -24.57 17.86 -35.19
N ALA A 12 -25.17 16.77 -35.69
CA ALA A 12 -24.75 15.44 -35.29
C ALA A 12 -23.25 15.35 -35.60
N ALA A 13 -22.42 15.25 -34.57
CA ALA A 13 -20.98 15.18 -34.76
C ALA A 13 -20.66 13.94 -35.58
N GLU A 14 -20.21 14.14 -36.82
CA GLU A 14 -19.89 13.06 -37.76
C GLU A 14 -18.61 12.34 -37.26
N CYS A 15 -18.70 11.02 -37.09
CA CYS A 15 -17.59 10.20 -36.62
C CYS A 15 -16.42 10.27 -37.63
N PRO A 16 -15.15 10.32 -37.18
CA PRO A 16 -14.03 10.51 -38.10
C PRO A 16 -13.95 9.48 -39.23
N ASP A 17 -14.34 8.23 -38.97
CA ASP A 17 -14.33 7.13 -39.95
C ASP A 17 -15.40 7.26 -41.04
N GLN A 18 -16.33 8.21 -40.90
CA GLN A 18 -17.40 8.50 -41.85
C GLN A 18 -17.11 9.73 -42.73
N TRP A 19 -15.96 10.38 -42.57
CA TRP A 19 -15.60 11.55 -43.37
C TRP A 19 -15.60 11.24 -44.88
N PRO A 20 -16.28 12.04 -45.72
CA PRO A 20 -16.54 11.71 -47.12
C PRO A 20 -15.29 11.65 -48.00
N GLU A 21 -14.20 12.29 -47.60
CA GLU A 21 -12.93 12.31 -48.32
C GLU A 21 -12.10 11.03 -48.14
N LEU A 22 -12.45 10.16 -47.19
CA LEU A 22 -11.64 8.99 -46.84
C LEU A 22 -11.57 7.94 -47.95
N GLN A 23 -10.34 7.50 -48.25
CA GLN A 23 -10.09 6.40 -49.17
C GLN A 23 -9.80 5.10 -48.38
N PRO A 24 -10.51 3.98 -48.64
CA PRO A 24 -10.21 2.71 -48.01
C PRO A 24 -8.75 2.29 -48.25
N TRP A 25 -8.08 1.85 -47.19
CA TRP A 25 -6.67 1.47 -47.20
C TRP A 25 -6.47 0.11 -46.53
N ASN A 26 -5.88 -0.82 -47.27
CA ASN A 26 -5.56 -2.18 -46.84
C ASN A 26 -4.14 -2.53 -47.32
N PRO A 27 -3.10 -2.15 -46.58
CA PRO A 27 -1.70 -2.34 -47.02
C PRO A 27 -1.23 -3.81 -46.95
N GLY A 28 -1.99 -4.70 -46.31
CA GLY A 28 -1.62 -6.10 -46.12
C GLY A 28 -0.53 -6.28 -45.05
N HIS A 29 0.21 -7.38 -45.16
CA HIS A 29 1.24 -7.77 -44.19
C HIS A 29 2.60 -7.89 -44.87
N ASP A 30 3.30 -6.76 -44.97
CA ASP A 30 4.64 -6.66 -45.55
C ASP A 30 5.56 -5.89 -44.57
N PRO A 31 6.40 -6.58 -43.78
CA PRO A 31 7.26 -5.95 -42.78
C PRO A 31 8.41 -5.11 -43.37
N ASP A 32 8.61 -5.13 -44.69
CA ASP A 32 9.61 -4.31 -45.40
C ASP A 32 8.98 -3.04 -46.01
N HIS A 33 7.66 -2.93 -46.00
CA HIS A 33 6.94 -1.82 -46.62
C HIS A 33 6.93 -0.55 -45.74
N CYS A 34 7.60 0.51 -46.19
CA CYS A 34 7.53 1.83 -45.57
C CYS A 34 6.33 2.64 -46.11
N VAL A 35 5.40 3.03 -45.24
CA VAL A 35 4.19 3.77 -45.61
C VAL A 35 4.42 5.28 -45.45
N TYR A 36 4.18 6.05 -46.51
CA TYR A 36 4.13 7.51 -46.47
C TYR A 36 2.72 8.01 -46.83
N ILE A 37 2.09 8.74 -45.90
CA ILE A 37 0.77 9.36 -46.03
C ILE A 37 0.97 10.87 -46.03
N GLY A 38 1.14 11.45 -47.22
CA GLY A 38 1.36 12.89 -47.42
C GLY A 38 0.46 13.50 -48.49
N GLN A 39 0.75 14.75 -48.86
CA GLN A 39 0.06 15.48 -49.93
C GLN A 39 -1.47 15.57 -49.71
N GLY A 40 -1.90 15.73 -48.46
CA GLY A 40 -3.32 15.82 -48.12
C GLY A 40 -4.12 14.52 -48.29
N ARG A 41 -3.49 13.37 -48.53
CA ARG A 41 -4.19 12.07 -48.66
C ARG A 41 -4.86 11.68 -47.36
N THR A 42 -6.13 11.30 -47.43
CA THR A 42 -6.95 10.85 -46.30
C THR A 42 -7.28 9.37 -46.44
N LEU A 43 -6.73 8.53 -45.57
CA LEU A 43 -6.83 7.07 -45.65
C LEU A 43 -7.63 6.51 -44.47
N LEU A 44 -8.48 5.53 -44.76
CA LEU A 44 -9.25 4.77 -43.78
C LEU A 44 -8.70 3.34 -43.70
N LEU A 45 -8.05 2.98 -42.59
CA LEU A 45 -7.58 1.60 -42.38
C LEU A 45 -8.77 0.68 -42.12
N THR A 46 -9.02 -0.29 -43.01
CA THR A 46 -10.19 -1.19 -42.91
C THR A 46 -9.88 -2.63 -42.53
N SER A 47 -8.60 -3.01 -42.49
CA SER A 47 -8.15 -4.34 -42.09
C SER A 47 -6.85 -4.26 -41.27
N SER A 48 -6.53 -5.35 -40.56
CA SER A 48 -5.21 -5.50 -39.93
C SER A 48 -4.08 -5.36 -40.95
N ALA A 49 -2.94 -4.87 -40.48
CA ALA A 49 -1.80 -4.54 -41.32
C ALA A 49 -0.47 -4.76 -40.58
N THR A 50 0.54 -5.25 -41.30
CA THR A 50 1.94 -5.25 -40.83
C THR A 50 2.76 -4.47 -41.84
N VAL A 51 3.45 -3.43 -41.38
CA VAL A 51 4.30 -2.57 -42.21
C VAL A 51 5.60 -2.25 -41.48
N GLN A 52 6.63 -1.82 -42.21
CA GLN A 52 7.92 -1.46 -41.63
C GLN A 52 7.82 -0.19 -40.77
N SER A 53 7.24 0.87 -41.34
CA SER A 53 7.04 2.18 -40.69
C SER A 53 5.87 2.92 -41.30
N ILE A 54 5.34 3.91 -40.57
CA ILE A 54 4.30 4.81 -41.05
C ILE A 54 4.73 6.25 -40.78
N HIS A 55 4.77 7.08 -41.82
CA HIS A 55 5.00 8.52 -41.71
C HIS A 55 3.80 9.27 -42.26
N ILE A 56 3.13 10.04 -41.40
CA ILE A 56 1.97 10.87 -41.71
C ILE A 56 2.43 12.32 -41.68
N SER A 57 2.45 12.96 -42.84
CA SER A 57 3.07 14.28 -43.04
C SER A 57 2.27 15.10 -44.05
N GLU A 58 2.66 16.35 -44.31
CA GLU A 58 2.14 17.19 -45.41
C GLU A 58 0.60 17.20 -45.52
N GLY A 59 -0.10 17.32 -44.39
CA GLY A 59 -1.57 17.33 -44.32
C GLY A 59 -2.26 15.97 -44.53
N GLY A 60 -1.51 14.87 -44.63
CA GLY A 60 -2.06 13.52 -44.73
C GLY A 60 -2.79 13.09 -43.47
N LYS A 61 -3.78 12.20 -43.60
CA LYS A 61 -4.56 11.69 -42.47
C LYS A 61 -4.70 10.18 -42.51
N LEU A 62 -4.51 9.54 -41.36
CA LEU A 62 -4.84 8.14 -41.13
C LEU A 62 -6.00 8.06 -40.14
N VAL A 63 -7.11 7.48 -40.58
CA VAL A 63 -8.29 7.23 -39.74
C VAL A 63 -8.51 5.73 -39.63
N ILE A 64 -8.86 5.24 -38.44
CA ILE A 64 -9.13 3.83 -38.20
C ILE A 64 -10.64 3.58 -38.29
N LYS A 65 -11.04 2.59 -39.08
CA LYS A 65 -12.45 2.24 -39.26
C LYS A 65 -13.01 1.60 -37.99
N ASP A 66 -14.14 2.12 -37.51
CA ASP A 66 -14.85 1.53 -36.38
C ASP A 66 -15.71 0.35 -36.86
N GLN A 67 -15.35 -0.86 -36.43
CA GLN A 67 -16.01 -2.09 -36.83
C GLN A 67 -15.86 -3.19 -35.78
N ASN A 68 -16.69 -4.23 -35.87
CA ASN A 68 -16.68 -5.35 -34.94
C ASN A 68 -15.41 -6.21 -35.05
N GLU A 69 -14.82 -6.32 -36.25
CA GLU A 69 -13.58 -7.08 -36.45
C GLU A 69 -12.39 -6.28 -35.93
N ALA A 70 -11.60 -6.91 -35.05
CA ALA A 70 -10.43 -6.27 -34.47
C ALA A 70 -9.38 -5.92 -35.55
N ILE A 71 -8.86 -4.70 -35.49
CA ILE A 71 -7.79 -4.23 -36.36
C ILE A 71 -6.49 -4.20 -35.57
N VAL A 72 -5.48 -4.92 -36.06
CA VAL A 72 -4.12 -4.90 -35.50
C VAL A 72 -3.20 -4.20 -36.50
N LEU A 73 -2.59 -3.09 -36.08
CA LEU A 73 -1.57 -2.36 -36.81
C LEU A 73 -0.21 -2.65 -36.20
N ARG A 74 0.57 -3.51 -36.84
CA ARG A 74 1.93 -3.88 -36.41
C ARG A 74 2.97 -3.10 -37.22
N THR A 75 3.79 -2.29 -36.56
CA THR A 75 4.78 -1.40 -37.21
C THR A 75 6.01 -1.21 -36.33
N ARG A 76 7.19 -0.85 -36.89
CA ARG A 76 8.34 -0.46 -36.04
C ARG A 76 8.15 0.89 -35.40
N HIS A 77 7.49 1.83 -36.10
CA HIS A 77 7.19 3.16 -35.58
C HIS A 77 6.11 3.88 -36.41
N ILE A 78 5.54 4.92 -35.80
CA ILE A 78 4.63 5.89 -36.42
C ILE A 78 5.20 7.29 -36.16
N LEU A 79 5.39 8.09 -37.20
CA LEU A 79 5.78 9.50 -37.10
C LEU A 79 4.66 10.39 -37.68
N ILE A 80 4.26 11.40 -36.93
CA ILE A 80 3.19 12.35 -37.29
C ILE A 80 3.77 13.76 -37.20
N ASP A 81 3.88 14.47 -38.33
CA ASP A 81 4.46 15.82 -38.39
C ASP A 81 3.83 16.68 -39.49
N ASN A 82 4.21 17.96 -39.59
CA ASN A 82 3.91 18.85 -40.72
C ASN A 82 2.43 18.84 -41.18
N GLY A 83 1.50 18.88 -40.22
CA GLY A 83 0.06 18.87 -40.47
C GLY A 83 -0.55 17.48 -40.65
N GLY A 84 0.23 16.42 -40.51
CA GLY A 84 -0.24 15.03 -40.50
C GLY A 84 -1.13 14.75 -39.28
N GLU A 85 -2.12 13.87 -39.46
CA GLU A 85 -3.09 13.55 -38.40
C GLU A 85 -3.38 12.04 -38.32
N MET A 86 -3.44 11.50 -37.10
CA MET A 86 -3.94 10.15 -36.83
C MET A 86 -5.15 10.21 -35.92
N HIS A 87 -6.25 9.57 -36.34
CA HIS A 87 -7.54 9.57 -35.62
C HIS A 87 -8.05 8.14 -35.37
N VAL A 88 -8.40 7.87 -34.11
CA VAL A 88 -9.13 6.68 -33.67
C VAL A 88 -10.33 7.13 -32.86
N GLY A 89 -11.47 7.33 -33.51
CA GLY A 89 -12.62 8.00 -32.91
C GLY A 89 -12.35 9.48 -32.60
N SER A 90 -13.30 10.13 -31.94
CA SER A 90 -13.22 11.52 -31.46
C SER A 90 -13.87 11.65 -30.08
N ALA A 91 -13.65 12.79 -29.41
CA ALA A 91 -14.25 13.05 -28.10
C ALA A 91 -15.80 12.97 -28.09
N LEU A 92 -16.44 13.24 -29.24
CA LEU A 92 -17.90 13.20 -29.43
C LEU A 92 -18.39 11.87 -30.04
N CYS A 93 -17.54 11.15 -30.77
CA CYS A 93 -17.82 9.81 -31.29
C CYS A 93 -16.66 8.85 -30.95
N PRO A 94 -16.65 8.28 -29.72
CA PRO A 94 -15.58 7.39 -29.29
C PRO A 94 -15.62 6.06 -30.05
N PHE A 95 -14.45 5.52 -30.36
CA PHE A 95 -14.25 4.25 -31.05
C PHE A 95 -14.84 3.09 -30.23
N GLN A 96 -15.70 2.27 -30.85
CA GLN A 96 -16.40 1.17 -30.21
C GLN A 96 -15.74 -0.19 -30.44
N GLY A 97 -15.11 -0.41 -31.59
CA GLY A 97 -14.41 -1.64 -31.96
C GLY A 97 -13.14 -1.89 -31.15
N HIS A 98 -12.38 -2.90 -31.56
CA HIS A 98 -11.07 -3.23 -30.98
C HIS A 98 -9.93 -2.85 -31.92
N PHE A 99 -9.02 -2.01 -31.45
CA PHE A 99 -7.86 -1.58 -32.22
C PHE A 99 -6.58 -1.76 -31.39
N SER A 100 -5.55 -2.35 -32.01
CA SER A 100 -4.26 -2.53 -31.36
C SER A 100 -3.12 -2.03 -32.23
N ILE A 101 -2.23 -1.22 -31.65
CA ILE A 101 -0.94 -0.86 -32.23
C ILE A 101 0.14 -1.71 -31.56
N VAL A 102 0.88 -2.48 -32.36
CA VAL A 102 1.98 -3.33 -31.89
C VAL A 102 3.30 -2.80 -32.45
N LEU A 103 4.15 -2.27 -31.57
CA LEU A 103 5.45 -1.69 -31.90
C LEU A 103 6.54 -2.76 -31.81
N TYR A 104 7.08 -3.19 -32.95
CA TYR A 104 8.04 -4.30 -33.03
C TYR A 104 9.48 -3.86 -33.37
N GLY A 105 10.42 -4.79 -33.14
CA GLY A 105 11.85 -4.64 -33.40
C GLY A 105 12.69 -4.96 -32.16
N ARG A 106 14.00 -5.08 -32.32
CA ARG A 106 14.92 -5.25 -31.19
C ARG A 106 16.00 -4.18 -31.19
N ALA A 107 16.60 -3.93 -30.04
CA ALA A 107 17.67 -2.95 -29.94
C ALA A 107 18.98 -3.42 -30.61
N ASP A 108 19.17 -4.74 -30.76
CA ASP A 108 20.38 -5.39 -31.29
C ASP A 108 20.28 -5.79 -32.77
N GLU A 109 19.19 -5.42 -33.47
CA GLU A 109 18.95 -5.73 -34.89
C GLU A 109 19.78 -4.89 -35.88
N GLY A 110 20.63 -3.98 -35.39
CA GLY A 110 21.43 -3.08 -36.25
C GLY A 110 20.62 -2.00 -36.97
N THR A 111 19.35 -1.82 -36.61
CA THR A 111 18.51 -0.71 -37.12
C THR A 111 18.98 0.60 -36.50
N GLN A 112 19.26 1.60 -37.33
CA GLN A 112 19.64 2.92 -36.83
C GLN A 112 18.45 3.58 -36.11
N PRO A 113 18.59 3.97 -34.83
CA PRO A 113 17.54 4.66 -34.10
C PRO A 113 17.30 6.06 -34.68
N ASN A 114 16.04 6.53 -34.63
CA ASN A 114 15.77 7.93 -34.89
C ASN A 114 16.49 8.77 -33.81
N PRO A 115 17.23 9.84 -34.17
CA PRO A 115 18.06 10.58 -33.21
C PRO A 115 17.26 11.27 -32.10
N TYR A 116 15.99 11.61 -32.35
CA TYR A 116 15.12 12.27 -31.38
C TYR A 116 14.12 11.29 -30.73
N PHE A 117 13.55 10.40 -31.54
CA PHE A 117 12.49 9.48 -31.10
C PHE A 117 13.00 8.09 -30.70
N GLY A 118 14.15 7.61 -31.16
CA GLY A 118 14.65 6.27 -30.85
C GLY A 118 14.02 5.16 -31.73
N LEU A 119 13.72 4.01 -31.13
CA LEU A 119 13.11 2.83 -31.76
C LEU A 119 11.79 2.48 -31.06
N LYS A 120 10.87 1.74 -31.73
CA LYS A 120 9.55 1.36 -31.20
C LYS A 120 8.73 2.54 -30.70
N TYR A 121 8.49 3.53 -31.55
CA TYR A 121 7.88 4.78 -31.11
C TYR A 121 6.61 5.17 -31.87
N ILE A 122 5.74 5.91 -31.18
CA ILE A 122 4.80 6.84 -31.80
C ILE A 122 5.31 8.26 -31.49
N GLY A 123 5.69 8.99 -32.52
CA GLY A 123 6.27 10.33 -32.43
C GLY A 123 5.30 11.35 -32.99
N VAL A 124 4.94 12.35 -32.18
CA VAL A 124 4.15 13.49 -32.63
C VAL A 124 5.05 14.71 -32.61
N ASP A 125 5.49 15.11 -33.80
CA ASP A 125 6.39 16.25 -33.98
C ASP A 125 5.61 17.52 -34.35
N LYS A 126 6.35 18.59 -34.66
CA LYS A 126 5.82 19.89 -35.01
C LYS A 126 4.69 19.80 -36.06
N GLY A 127 3.53 20.37 -35.72
CA GLY A 127 2.32 20.40 -36.55
C GLY A 127 1.54 19.08 -36.61
N GLY A 128 2.02 17.99 -35.98
CA GLY A 128 1.33 16.71 -35.94
C GLY A 128 0.12 16.70 -35.00
N THR A 129 -0.87 15.87 -35.30
CA THR A 129 -2.08 15.67 -34.49
C THR A 129 -2.30 14.20 -34.15
N LEU A 130 -2.51 13.88 -32.88
CA LEU A 130 -2.85 12.53 -32.42
C LEU A 130 -4.15 12.57 -31.59
N GLU A 131 -5.17 11.91 -32.11
CA GLU A 131 -6.51 11.82 -31.50
C GLU A 131 -6.86 10.33 -31.29
N LEU A 132 -6.87 9.88 -30.04
CA LEU A 132 -7.22 8.51 -29.66
C LEU A 132 -8.34 8.53 -28.64
N HIS A 133 -9.56 8.14 -29.03
CA HIS A 133 -10.75 8.21 -28.18
C HIS A 133 -11.48 6.86 -28.17
N GLY A 134 -11.22 6.06 -27.14
CA GLY A 134 -11.83 4.76 -26.90
C GLY A 134 -13.11 4.83 -26.08
N GLN A 135 -13.67 3.67 -25.74
CA GLN A 135 -14.88 3.58 -24.93
C GLN A 135 -14.69 4.21 -23.55
N LYS A 136 -15.67 5.02 -23.14
CA LYS A 136 -15.71 5.61 -21.81
C LYS A 136 -16.12 4.54 -20.79
N LYS A 137 -15.16 4.12 -19.98
CA LYS A 137 -15.36 3.22 -18.84
C LYS A 137 -14.84 3.87 -17.57
N LEU A 138 -15.47 3.58 -16.44
CA LEU A 138 -14.97 3.97 -15.11
C LEU A 138 -13.55 3.43 -14.94
N SER A 139 -12.59 4.31 -14.63
CA SER A 139 -11.17 3.92 -14.54
C SER A 139 -10.84 3.15 -13.27
N TRP A 140 -11.30 3.64 -12.12
CA TRP A 140 -11.12 2.96 -10.85
C TRP A 140 -12.16 3.47 -9.84
N THR A 141 -12.36 2.70 -8.78
CA THR A 141 -13.29 2.99 -7.67
C THR A 141 -12.78 2.28 -6.40
N PHE A 142 -13.57 2.25 -5.33
CA PHE A 142 -13.25 1.55 -4.09
C PHE A 142 -14.08 0.28 -3.91
N LEU A 143 -13.51 -0.69 -3.20
CA LEU A 143 -14.31 -1.73 -2.58
C LEU A 143 -15.29 -1.11 -1.58
N ASN A 144 -16.52 -1.62 -1.57
CA ASN A 144 -17.56 -1.30 -0.58
C ASN A 144 -17.81 -2.48 0.37
N LYS A 145 -16.98 -3.52 0.30
CA LYS A 145 -17.00 -4.62 1.25
C LYS A 145 -15.64 -5.29 1.33
N THR A 146 -15.21 -5.59 2.56
CA THR A 146 -13.93 -6.26 2.83
C THR A 146 -13.90 -7.64 2.17
N LEU A 147 -12.83 -7.89 1.41
CA LEU A 147 -12.53 -9.18 0.80
C LEU A 147 -11.52 -9.91 1.67
N HIS A 148 -11.91 -11.06 2.19
CA HIS A 148 -11.04 -11.93 2.97
C HIS A 148 -10.36 -12.97 2.06
N PRO A 149 -9.13 -13.41 2.39
CA PRO A 149 -8.47 -14.53 1.71
C PRO A 149 -9.38 -15.75 1.55
N GLY A 150 -9.37 -16.37 0.37
CA GLY A 150 -10.27 -17.49 0.04
C GLY A 150 -11.67 -17.08 -0.43
N GLY A 151 -11.96 -15.78 -0.47
CA GLY A 151 -13.27 -15.22 -0.83
C GLY A 151 -14.15 -14.96 0.38
N MET A 152 -15.07 -14.00 0.23
CA MET A 152 -15.96 -13.55 1.30
C MET A 152 -16.67 -14.68 2.07
N GLU A 153 -16.95 -14.41 3.35
CA GLU A 153 -17.94 -15.14 4.17
C GLU A 153 -19.38 -15.06 3.60
N GLU A 154 -19.66 -14.14 2.67
CA GLU A 154 -20.97 -13.96 2.06
C GLU A 154 -20.94 -14.11 0.53
N GLY A 155 -21.91 -14.87 0.03
CA GLY A 155 -21.95 -15.41 -1.33
C GLY A 155 -22.18 -16.91 -1.26
N GLY A 156 -23.23 -17.29 -0.52
CA GLY A 156 -23.36 -18.62 0.02
C GLY A 156 -24.20 -18.67 1.30
N TYR A 157 -24.13 -19.78 2.01
CA TYR A 157 -24.74 -19.97 3.33
C TYR A 157 -23.65 -20.32 4.34
N PHE A 158 -23.51 -19.58 5.44
CA PHE A 158 -22.61 -19.90 6.54
C PHE A 158 -23.40 -20.12 7.83
N PHE A 159 -23.14 -21.22 8.51
CA PHE A 159 -23.76 -21.56 9.78
C PHE A 159 -22.72 -22.13 10.74
N GLU A 160 -22.46 -21.44 11.85
CA GLU A 160 -21.60 -21.92 12.93
C GLU A 160 -22.37 -22.03 14.25
N ARG A 161 -22.14 -23.09 15.01
CA ARG A 161 -22.67 -23.27 16.37
C ARG A 161 -21.65 -23.88 17.30
N THR A 162 -21.69 -23.46 18.57
CA THR A 162 -20.86 -23.97 19.65
C THR A 162 -21.73 -24.43 20.84
N TRP A 163 -21.33 -24.17 22.09
CA TRP A 163 -22.10 -24.52 23.28
C TRP A 163 -23.54 -23.99 23.25
N GLY A 164 -24.46 -24.70 23.92
CA GLY A 164 -25.88 -24.33 23.98
C GLY A 164 -26.73 -24.79 22.78
N HIS A 165 -26.10 -25.31 21.73
CA HIS A 165 -26.77 -25.77 20.51
C HIS A 165 -26.61 -27.27 20.26
N ARG A 166 -26.65 -28.07 21.32
CA ARG A 166 -26.50 -29.53 21.28
C ARG A 166 -27.56 -30.22 20.42
N GLY A 167 -27.18 -31.30 19.73
CA GLY A 167 -28.08 -32.16 18.98
C GLY A 167 -27.62 -32.42 17.54
N ILE A 168 -28.49 -33.05 16.76
CA ILE A 168 -28.32 -33.27 15.32
C ILE A 168 -28.90 -32.06 14.59
N ILE A 169 -28.15 -31.46 13.67
CA ILE A 169 -28.58 -30.29 12.90
C ILE A 169 -28.69 -30.70 11.42
N VAL A 170 -29.81 -30.38 10.78
CA VAL A 170 -30.11 -30.74 9.39
C VAL A 170 -30.37 -29.48 8.56
N HIS A 171 -29.65 -29.33 7.46
CA HIS A 171 -29.88 -28.31 6.44
C HIS A 171 -30.41 -28.95 5.16
N VAL A 172 -31.48 -28.38 4.60
CA VAL A 172 -32.09 -28.77 3.32
C VAL A 172 -31.75 -27.71 2.29
N ILE A 173 -31.10 -28.12 1.21
CA ILE A 173 -30.50 -27.22 0.22
C ILE A 173 -31.15 -27.46 -1.15
N ASP A 174 -31.46 -26.38 -1.85
CA ASP A 174 -31.95 -26.43 -3.24
C ASP A 174 -30.79 -26.75 -4.19
N PRO A 175 -30.83 -27.87 -4.94
CA PRO A 175 -29.80 -28.17 -5.94
C PRO A 175 -29.76 -27.16 -7.10
N LYS A 176 -30.84 -26.40 -7.35
CA LYS A 176 -30.91 -25.47 -8.49
C LYS A 176 -30.18 -24.16 -8.22
N SER A 177 -30.23 -23.67 -6.98
CA SER A 177 -29.71 -22.35 -6.60
C SER A 177 -28.60 -22.40 -5.55
N GLY A 178 -28.39 -23.55 -4.88
CA GLY A 178 -27.47 -23.65 -3.75
C GLY A 178 -27.98 -22.97 -2.48
N THR A 179 -29.24 -22.56 -2.41
CA THR A 179 -29.80 -21.87 -1.24
C THR A 179 -30.32 -22.86 -0.18
N VAL A 180 -30.15 -22.54 1.11
CA VAL A 180 -30.80 -23.29 2.19
C VAL A 180 -32.28 -22.95 2.23
N ILE A 181 -33.12 -23.96 2.09
CA ILE A 181 -34.58 -23.85 2.12
C ILE A 181 -35.08 -23.95 3.57
N HIS A 182 -34.54 -24.92 4.32
CA HIS A 182 -34.92 -25.18 5.72
C HIS A 182 -33.71 -25.63 6.54
N SER A 183 -33.67 -25.24 7.82
CA SER A 183 -32.68 -25.70 8.80
C SER A 183 -33.38 -25.94 10.14
N ASP A 184 -33.05 -27.05 10.81
CA ASP A 184 -33.63 -27.41 12.10
C ASP A 184 -32.63 -28.20 12.97
N ARG A 185 -32.81 -28.18 14.30
CA ARG A 185 -31.96 -28.82 15.30
C ARG A 185 -32.77 -29.76 16.17
N PHE A 186 -32.30 -30.99 16.31
CA PHE A 186 -32.94 -32.08 17.06
C PHE A 186 -32.07 -32.47 18.26
N ASP A 187 -32.42 -32.02 19.47
CA ASP A 187 -31.68 -32.33 20.72
C ASP A 187 -32.05 -33.73 21.24
N THR A 188 -31.61 -34.75 20.50
CA THR A 188 -31.76 -36.18 20.81
C THR A 188 -30.96 -36.61 22.03
N TYR A 189 -30.17 -35.73 22.65
CA TYR A 189 -29.65 -35.96 23.99
C TYR A 189 -30.73 -35.70 25.05
N ARG A 190 -31.51 -34.62 24.91
CA ARG A 190 -32.49 -34.19 25.93
C ARG A 190 -33.76 -35.04 25.93
N SER A 191 -34.25 -35.46 24.76
CA SER A 191 -35.54 -36.13 24.64
C SER A 191 -35.56 -37.15 23.50
N LYS A 192 -36.19 -38.31 23.76
CA LYS A 192 -36.42 -39.34 22.74
C LYS A 192 -37.39 -38.89 21.64
N LYS A 193 -38.33 -37.99 21.95
CA LYS A 193 -39.30 -37.46 20.96
C LYS A 193 -38.62 -36.70 19.82
N GLU A 194 -37.39 -36.21 20.04
CA GLU A 194 -36.62 -35.53 18.98
C GLU A 194 -36.17 -36.51 17.88
N SER A 195 -36.04 -37.81 18.16
CA SER A 195 -35.79 -38.82 17.12
C SER A 195 -36.98 -39.00 16.20
N GLU A 196 -38.21 -39.03 16.74
CA GLU A 196 -39.43 -39.07 15.94
C GLU A 196 -39.58 -37.83 15.06
N ARG A 197 -39.30 -36.64 15.64
CA ARG A 197 -39.34 -35.36 14.91
C ARG A 197 -38.31 -35.30 13.80
N LEU A 198 -37.09 -35.80 14.03
CA LEU A 198 -36.05 -35.90 13.01
C LEU A 198 -36.50 -36.78 11.83
N VAL A 199 -37.07 -37.96 12.12
CA VAL A 199 -37.57 -38.86 11.06
C VAL A 199 -38.72 -38.22 10.28
N GLN A 200 -39.67 -37.58 10.95
CA GLN A 200 -40.78 -36.87 10.29
C GLN A 200 -40.26 -35.74 9.40
N TYR A 201 -39.31 -34.95 9.90
CA TYR A 201 -38.67 -33.87 9.15
C TYR A 201 -37.97 -34.41 7.90
N LEU A 202 -37.11 -35.43 8.05
CA LEU A 202 -36.41 -36.05 6.93
C LEU A 202 -37.37 -36.64 5.90
N ASN A 203 -38.48 -37.26 6.33
CA ASN A 203 -39.48 -37.81 5.42
C ASN A 203 -40.23 -36.74 4.62
N ALA A 204 -40.49 -35.57 5.21
CA ALA A 204 -41.20 -34.47 4.56
C ALA A 204 -40.38 -33.78 3.45
N VAL A 205 -39.03 -33.89 3.47
CA VAL A 205 -38.18 -33.33 2.41
C VAL A 205 -38.42 -34.05 1.07
N PRO A 206 -38.63 -33.37 -0.06
CA PRO A 206 -38.75 -34.04 -1.36
C PRO A 206 -37.44 -34.73 -1.80
N ASP A 207 -37.56 -35.79 -2.60
CA ASP A 207 -36.39 -36.41 -3.26
C ASP A 207 -35.72 -35.41 -4.23
N GLY A 208 -34.41 -35.55 -4.41
CA GLY A 208 -33.57 -34.63 -5.19
C GLY A 208 -33.02 -33.43 -4.41
N ARG A 209 -33.50 -33.15 -3.20
CA ARG A 209 -32.90 -32.12 -2.33
C ARG A 209 -31.56 -32.59 -1.76
N ILE A 210 -30.65 -31.65 -1.54
CA ILE A 210 -29.37 -31.92 -0.86
C ILE A 210 -29.60 -31.77 0.64
N LEU A 211 -29.09 -32.73 1.43
CA LEU A 211 -29.13 -32.73 2.88
C LEU A 211 -27.69 -32.62 3.41
N SER A 212 -27.46 -31.66 4.30
CA SER A 212 -26.24 -31.59 5.13
C SER A 212 -26.64 -31.82 6.58
N VAL A 213 -26.03 -32.82 7.22
CA VAL A 213 -26.36 -33.25 8.59
C VAL A 213 -25.09 -33.37 9.42
N ALA A 214 -25.08 -32.74 10.58
CA ALA A 214 -23.94 -32.81 11.49
C ALA A 214 -24.39 -32.78 12.96
N VAL A 215 -23.54 -33.32 13.84
CA VAL A 215 -23.79 -33.37 15.30
C VAL A 215 -23.03 -32.24 15.98
N ASN A 216 -23.69 -31.49 16.86
CA ASN A 216 -23.02 -30.52 17.74
C ASN A 216 -23.14 -30.97 19.21
N ASP A 217 -22.02 -30.98 19.94
CA ASP A 217 -21.86 -31.49 21.32
C ASP A 217 -22.25 -32.98 21.48
N GLU A 218 -23.52 -33.34 21.41
CA GLU A 218 -24.02 -34.69 21.67
C GLU A 218 -25.35 -34.93 20.95
N GLY A 219 -25.51 -36.08 20.32
CA GLY A 219 -26.77 -36.46 19.65
C GLY A 219 -27.17 -37.93 19.81
N SER A 220 -26.46 -38.72 20.61
CA SER A 220 -26.64 -40.18 20.68
C SER A 220 -27.49 -40.67 21.86
N ARG A 221 -27.56 -39.93 22.98
CA ARG A 221 -28.05 -40.48 24.27
C ARG A 221 -29.47 -41.05 24.24
N ASN A 222 -30.42 -40.35 23.62
CA ASN A 222 -31.79 -40.85 23.41
C ASN A 222 -32.10 -41.10 21.92
N LEU A 223 -31.08 -41.26 21.09
CA LEU A 223 -31.23 -41.51 19.65
C LEU A 223 -31.74 -42.92 19.39
N ASP A 224 -32.98 -43.02 18.90
CA ASP A 224 -33.64 -44.30 18.67
C ASP A 224 -33.30 -44.98 17.34
N ASP A 225 -33.71 -46.25 17.22
CA ASP A 225 -33.46 -47.08 16.03
C ASP A 225 -34.18 -46.58 14.78
N MET A 226 -35.28 -45.83 14.91
CA MET A 226 -36.02 -45.30 13.77
C MET A 226 -35.20 -44.21 13.09
N ALA A 227 -34.65 -43.27 13.88
CA ALA A 227 -33.76 -42.23 13.39
C ALA A 227 -32.46 -42.81 12.80
N ARG A 228 -31.87 -43.82 13.48
CA ARG A 228 -30.67 -44.52 12.96
C ARG A 228 -30.94 -45.16 11.60
N LYS A 229 -32.05 -45.91 11.46
CA LYS A 229 -32.44 -46.53 10.18
C LYS A 229 -32.77 -45.51 9.10
N ALA A 230 -33.38 -44.37 9.45
CA ALA A 230 -33.66 -43.31 8.49
C ALA A 230 -32.38 -42.72 7.91
N MET A 231 -31.36 -42.46 8.74
CA MET A 231 -30.05 -41.99 8.29
C MET A 231 -29.30 -43.04 7.46
N THR A 232 -29.39 -44.33 7.83
CA THR A 232 -28.80 -45.41 7.01
C THR A 232 -29.45 -45.51 5.62
N LYS A 233 -30.78 -45.33 5.52
CA LYS A 233 -31.48 -45.28 4.22
C LYS A 233 -31.01 -44.11 3.33
N LEU A 234 -30.54 -43.03 3.94
CA LEU A 234 -30.00 -41.88 3.24
C LEU A 234 -28.54 -42.07 2.76
N GLY A 235 -27.90 -43.18 3.15
CA GLY A 235 -26.55 -43.56 2.71
C GLY A 235 -25.48 -43.60 3.81
N SER A 236 -25.82 -43.20 5.04
CA SER A 236 -24.86 -43.22 6.15
C SER A 236 -24.48 -44.65 6.57
N LYS A 237 -23.18 -44.87 6.73
CA LYS A 237 -22.57 -46.12 7.20
C LYS A 237 -22.24 -46.07 8.69
N HIS A 238 -21.91 -44.90 9.24
CA HIS A 238 -21.42 -44.76 10.61
C HIS A 238 -22.47 -44.28 11.62
N PHE A 239 -23.53 -43.59 11.18
CA PHE A 239 -24.55 -43.04 12.08
C PHE A 239 -25.31 -44.11 12.88
N LEU A 240 -25.42 -45.33 12.34
CA LEU A 240 -25.98 -46.47 13.07
C LEU A 240 -25.27 -46.68 14.42
N HIS A 241 -23.96 -46.45 14.47
CA HIS A 241 -23.10 -46.61 15.64
C HIS A 241 -22.69 -45.28 16.27
N LEU A 242 -23.44 -44.19 16.02
CA LEU A 242 -23.15 -42.89 16.63
C LEU A 242 -23.17 -43.00 18.16
N GLY A 243 -22.00 -42.78 18.77
CA GLY A 243 -21.74 -42.86 20.20
C GLY A 243 -21.70 -41.50 20.87
N PHE A 244 -21.50 -41.52 22.20
CA PHE A 244 -21.56 -40.32 23.03
C PHE A 244 -20.54 -39.27 22.60
N ARG A 245 -21.04 -38.09 22.23
CA ARG A 245 -20.23 -36.93 21.80
C ARG A 245 -19.34 -37.13 20.58
N HIS A 246 -19.59 -38.17 19.77
CA HIS A 246 -18.83 -38.42 18.54
C HIS A 246 -18.99 -37.24 17.56
N PRO A 247 -17.89 -36.62 17.09
CA PRO A 247 -17.93 -35.81 15.89
C PRO A 247 -18.45 -36.60 14.71
N TRP A 248 -19.46 -36.07 14.03
CA TRP A 248 -20.08 -36.75 12.89
C TRP A 248 -20.68 -35.75 11.92
N SER A 249 -20.39 -35.92 10.63
CA SER A 249 -20.81 -35.02 9.56
C SER A 249 -21.12 -35.79 8.27
N PHE A 250 -22.15 -35.36 7.54
CA PHE A 250 -22.71 -36.12 6.42
C PHE A 250 -23.41 -35.23 5.39
N ILE A 251 -23.19 -35.51 4.10
CA ILE A 251 -23.88 -34.84 2.99
C ILE A 251 -24.43 -35.90 2.04
N THR A 252 -25.69 -35.76 1.62
CA THR A 252 -26.33 -36.67 0.66
C THR A 252 -27.33 -35.94 -0.23
N VAL A 253 -27.69 -36.55 -1.36
CA VAL A 253 -28.86 -36.16 -2.15
C VAL A 253 -29.99 -37.12 -1.78
N LYS A 254 -31.10 -36.60 -1.26
CA LYS A 254 -32.24 -37.44 -0.87
C LYS A 254 -32.76 -38.22 -2.08
N GLY A 255 -32.90 -39.54 -1.93
CA GLY A 255 -33.24 -40.47 -3.02
C GLY A 255 -32.03 -41.02 -3.79
N ASN A 256 -30.81 -40.54 -3.52
CA ASN A 256 -29.57 -41.01 -4.15
C ASN A 256 -28.46 -41.30 -3.11
N PRO A 257 -28.61 -42.38 -2.33
CA PRO A 257 -27.72 -42.71 -1.21
C PRO A 257 -26.29 -43.10 -1.65
N SER A 258 -26.08 -43.53 -2.90
CA SER A 258 -24.73 -43.83 -3.40
C SER A 258 -23.85 -42.58 -3.54
N SER A 259 -24.48 -41.40 -3.56
CA SER A 259 -23.80 -40.12 -3.69
C SER A 259 -23.37 -39.51 -2.35
N SER A 260 -23.66 -40.17 -1.22
CA SER A 260 -23.40 -39.61 0.09
C SER A 260 -21.93 -39.61 0.48
N VAL A 261 -21.50 -38.56 1.18
CA VAL A 261 -20.18 -38.47 1.83
C VAL A 261 -20.39 -38.36 3.34
N GLU A 262 -19.56 -39.04 4.11
CA GLU A 262 -19.66 -39.14 5.57
C GLU A 262 -18.26 -39.14 6.18
N ASP A 263 -18.13 -38.50 7.34
CA ASP A 263 -16.96 -38.61 8.19
C ASP A 263 -17.38 -38.74 9.66
N HIS A 264 -16.60 -39.49 10.44
CA HIS A 264 -16.94 -39.88 11.81
C HIS A 264 -15.68 -40.16 12.63
N ILE A 265 -15.62 -39.59 13.84
CA ILE A 265 -14.56 -39.86 14.82
C ILE A 265 -15.17 -40.28 16.16
N GLU A 266 -14.54 -41.25 16.83
CA GLU A 266 -14.87 -41.60 18.22
C GLU A 266 -14.32 -40.57 19.21
N TYR A 267 -15.16 -40.11 20.13
CA TYR A 267 -14.75 -39.10 21.11
C TYR A 267 -14.19 -39.77 22.37
N HIS A 268 -12.88 -39.62 22.60
CA HIS A 268 -12.19 -40.23 23.74
C HIS A 268 -12.05 -39.30 24.97
N GLY A 269 -12.89 -38.28 25.11
CA GLY A 269 -12.92 -37.35 26.27
C GLY A 269 -12.12 -36.06 26.07
N HIS A 270 -11.72 -35.38 27.16
CA HIS A 270 -11.02 -34.08 27.15
C HIS A 270 -9.60 -34.06 26.52
N ARG A 271 -9.24 -35.07 25.73
CA ARG A 271 -7.89 -35.23 25.17
C ARG A 271 -7.88 -34.78 23.71
N GLY A 272 -7.47 -33.54 23.46
CA GLY A 272 -7.16 -33.04 22.12
C GLY A 272 -8.37 -32.68 21.26
N SER A 273 -8.10 -32.02 20.14
CA SER A 273 -9.09 -31.70 19.12
C SER A 273 -9.51 -32.96 18.35
N ALA A 274 -10.79 -33.05 17.97
CA ALA A 274 -11.32 -34.13 17.13
C ALA A 274 -12.32 -33.55 16.12
N ALA A 275 -12.22 -33.88 14.84
CA ALA A 275 -13.04 -33.28 13.79
C ALA A 275 -13.48 -34.30 12.75
N ALA A 276 -14.78 -34.30 12.43
CA ALA A 276 -15.35 -35.02 11.29
C ALA A 276 -15.77 -33.98 10.23
N ARG A 277 -15.21 -34.08 9.01
CA ARG A 277 -15.40 -33.08 7.95
C ARG A 277 -15.77 -33.73 6.63
N VAL A 278 -16.80 -33.20 5.98
CA VAL A 278 -17.22 -33.61 4.64
C VAL A 278 -17.42 -32.40 3.75
N PHE A 279 -17.17 -32.57 2.46
CA PHE A 279 -17.50 -31.60 1.43
C PHE A 279 -17.96 -32.31 0.16
N LYS A 280 -18.77 -31.64 -0.65
CA LYS A 280 -19.20 -32.14 -1.94
C LYS A 280 -19.58 -31.02 -2.90
N LEU A 281 -19.09 -31.13 -4.14
CA LEU A 281 -19.40 -30.22 -5.23
C LEU A 281 -20.74 -30.59 -5.91
N PHE A 282 -21.52 -29.58 -6.25
CA PHE A 282 -22.78 -29.67 -6.98
C PHE A 282 -22.79 -28.68 -8.14
N GLN A 283 -23.72 -28.85 -9.08
CA GLN A 283 -23.89 -27.99 -10.25
C GLN A 283 -25.34 -27.54 -10.36
N THR A 284 -25.57 -26.25 -10.60
CA THR A 284 -26.89 -25.65 -10.81
C THR A 284 -27.45 -25.97 -12.20
N GLU A 285 -28.73 -25.71 -12.43
CA GLU A 285 -29.37 -25.90 -13.76
C GLU A 285 -28.73 -25.04 -14.86
N HIS A 286 -28.03 -23.97 -14.48
CA HIS A 286 -27.33 -23.07 -15.40
C HIS A 286 -25.85 -23.41 -15.58
N GLY A 287 -25.39 -24.54 -15.00
CA GLY A 287 -24.03 -25.03 -15.14
C GLY A 287 -23.02 -24.45 -14.15
N GLU A 288 -23.43 -23.58 -13.23
CA GLU A 288 -22.56 -23.01 -12.19
C GLU A 288 -22.33 -24.03 -11.07
N HIS A 289 -21.09 -24.13 -10.57
CA HIS A 289 -20.77 -25.03 -9.48
C HIS A 289 -20.93 -24.36 -8.11
N PHE A 290 -21.41 -25.12 -7.13
CA PHE A 290 -21.41 -24.71 -5.73
C PHE A 290 -20.93 -25.85 -4.84
N ASN A 291 -20.22 -25.51 -3.77
CA ASN A 291 -19.68 -26.49 -2.81
C ASN A 291 -20.51 -26.48 -1.53
N VAL A 292 -20.89 -27.64 -1.02
CA VAL A 292 -21.48 -27.78 0.32
C VAL A 292 -20.44 -28.45 1.21
N SER A 293 -20.08 -27.82 2.32
CA SER A 293 -19.17 -28.38 3.33
C SER A 293 -19.85 -28.42 4.69
N SER A 294 -19.51 -29.41 5.50
CA SER A 294 -20.06 -29.61 6.83
C SER A 294 -19.00 -30.21 7.75
N SER A 295 -18.79 -29.60 8.92
CA SER A 295 -17.89 -30.09 9.96
C SER A 295 -18.56 -30.18 11.32
N SER A 296 -18.16 -31.18 12.08
CA SER A 296 -18.51 -31.42 13.48
C SER A 296 -17.21 -31.63 14.24
N GLU A 297 -16.95 -30.83 15.28
CA GLU A 297 -15.62 -30.75 15.89
C GLU A 297 -15.68 -30.56 17.40
N TRP A 298 -14.65 -31.06 18.09
CA TRP A 298 -14.20 -30.61 19.40
C TRP A 298 -12.89 -29.85 19.19
N VAL A 299 -12.89 -28.55 19.49
CA VAL A 299 -11.74 -27.66 19.28
C VAL A 299 -11.07 -27.41 20.63
N GLN A 300 -9.75 -27.65 20.70
CA GLN A 300 -8.91 -27.29 21.83
C GLN A 300 -8.16 -25.99 21.53
N ASP A 301 -8.57 -24.89 22.15
CA ASP A 301 -7.76 -23.66 22.13
C ASP A 301 -6.49 -23.88 22.96
N VAL A 302 -5.38 -23.23 22.61
CA VAL A 302 -4.09 -23.36 23.32
C VAL A 302 -3.58 -21.99 23.75
N GLU A 303 -2.91 -21.92 24.89
CA GLU A 303 -2.34 -20.69 25.41
C GLU A 303 -1.01 -20.99 26.09
N TRP A 304 0.01 -20.17 25.80
CA TRP A 304 1.28 -20.25 26.51
C TRP A 304 1.10 -19.72 27.92
N THR A 305 1.64 -20.43 28.91
CA THR A 305 1.77 -19.87 30.26
C THR A 305 2.70 -18.67 30.26
N GLU A 306 2.68 -17.91 31.35
CA GLU A 306 3.77 -16.98 31.67
C GLU A 306 5.13 -17.70 31.67
N TRP A 307 6.19 -16.92 31.53
CA TRP A 307 7.55 -17.41 31.68
C TRP A 307 7.87 -17.61 33.17
N PHE A 308 8.38 -18.79 33.51
CA PHE A 308 8.88 -19.11 34.83
C PHE A 308 10.41 -19.06 34.79
N GLU A 309 10.99 -18.09 35.48
CA GLU A 309 12.44 -17.91 35.60
C GLU A 309 13.02 -18.79 36.70
N HIS A 310 14.19 -19.37 36.45
CA HIS A 310 14.87 -20.25 37.39
C HIS A 310 16.35 -19.86 37.53
N ASP A 311 16.70 -19.31 38.69
CA ASP A 311 18.00 -18.66 38.94
C ASP A 311 19.07 -19.56 39.56
N GLN A 312 18.70 -20.78 40.00
CA GLN A 312 19.63 -21.74 40.59
C GLN A 312 19.33 -23.17 40.15
N VAL A 313 20.11 -23.72 39.23
CA VAL A 313 20.00 -25.13 38.83
C VAL A 313 20.59 -26.02 39.94
N SER A 314 19.74 -26.84 40.56
CA SER A 314 20.18 -27.92 41.44
C SER A 314 21.06 -28.89 40.64
N TYR A 315 22.33 -29.05 41.03
CA TYR A 315 23.29 -30.01 40.45
C TYR A 315 22.93 -31.49 40.71
N ALA A 316 21.65 -31.83 40.83
CA ALA A 316 21.21 -33.21 40.85
C ALA A 316 21.36 -33.80 39.44
N LYS A 317 22.06 -34.94 39.34
CA LYS A 317 22.35 -35.72 38.10
C LYS A 317 21.12 -36.23 37.32
N GLY A 318 19.96 -35.57 37.40
CA GLY A 318 18.67 -36.10 36.95
C GLY A 318 17.73 -35.15 36.22
N GLY A 319 18.12 -33.90 35.94
CA GLY A 319 17.27 -32.88 35.31
C GLY A 319 16.14 -32.34 36.20
N GLU A 320 15.58 -31.18 35.86
CA GLU A 320 14.42 -30.62 36.56
C GLU A 320 13.14 -31.29 36.12
N LYS A 321 12.24 -31.59 37.07
CA LYS A 321 10.93 -32.17 36.78
C LYS A 321 9.88 -31.10 36.70
N ILE A 322 8.94 -31.25 35.77
CA ILE A 322 7.77 -30.39 35.70
C ILE A 322 6.92 -30.45 36.98
N SER A 323 6.85 -31.58 37.68
CA SER A 323 6.15 -31.67 38.97
C SER A 323 6.76 -30.76 40.04
N ASP A 324 8.08 -30.60 40.03
CA ASP A 324 8.79 -29.72 40.95
C ASP A 324 8.46 -28.25 40.63
N LEU A 325 8.50 -27.85 39.35
CA LEU A 325 8.06 -26.52 38.90
C LEU A 325 6.57 -26.25 39.22
N ARG A 326 5.72 -27.27 39.09
CA ARG A 326 4.29 -27.18 39.41
C ARG A 326 4.03 -27.07 40.91
N ALA A 327 4.90 -27.65 41.73
CA ALA A 327 4.84 -27.50 43.18
C ALA A 327 5.24 -26.08 43.62
N VAL A 328 6.19 -25.46 42.92
CA VAL A 328 6.61 -24.06 43.15
C VAL A 328 5.59 -23.06 42.61
N HIS A 329 4.91 -23.39 41.50
CA HIS A 329 3.88 -22.55 40.86
C HIS A 329 2.51 -23.24 40.77
N PRO A 330 1.83 -23.49 41.92
CA PRO A 330 0.58 -24.22 41.96
C PRO A 330 -0.52 -23.49 41.19
N GLY A 331 -1.23 -24.22 40.33
CA GLY A 331 -2.34 -23.70 39.52
C GLY A 331 -1.95 -22.88 38.29
N LYS A 332 -0.66 -22.56 38.11
CA LYS A 332 -0.18 -21.73 36.99
C LYS A 332 0.32 -22.52 35.78
N ILE A 333 0.68 -23.80 35.99
CA ILE A 333 1.16 -24.71 34.94
C ILE A 333 0.16 -25.87 34.82
N CYS A 334 -0.31 -26.12 33.61
CA CYS A 334 -1.32 -27.14 33.34
C CYS A 334 -0.85 -28.57 33.67
N ASN A 335 -1.82 -29.46 33.91
CA ASN A 335 -1.55 -30.85 34.26
C ASN A 335 -0.77 -31.62 33.19
N ARG A 336 -0.94 -31.25 31.92
CA ARG A 336 -0.34 -31.88 30.74
C ARG A 336 -0.11 -30.82 29.68
N PRO A 337 1.07 -30.17 29.66
CA PRO A 337 1.39 -29.23 28.60
C PRO A 337 1.52 -29.95 27.25
N ILE A 338 1.08 -29.26 26.20
CA ILE A 338 1.10 -29.70 24.80
C ILE A 338 2.49 -29.49 24.23
N ASP A 339 3.14 -28.38 24.61
CA ASP A 339 4.48 -28.02 24.18
C ASP A 339 5.22 -27.27 25.30
N ILE A 340 6.53 -27.12 25.17
CA ILE A 340 7.41 -26.45 26.13
C ILE A 340 8.41 -25.58 25.38
N GLN A 341 8.63 -24.37 25.88
CA GLN A 341 9.67 -23.48 25.37
C GLN A 341 10.60 -23.10 26.52
N ALA A 342 11.91 -23.19 26.28
CA ALA A 342 12.92 -22.73 27.22
C ALA A 342 14.00 -21.91 26.50
N THR A 343 14.43 -20.83 27.13
CA THR A 343 15.51 -19.95 26.65
C THR A 343 16.40 -19.56 27.82
N THR A 344 17.67 -19.29 27.54
CA THR A 344 18.50 -18.58 28.52
C THR A 344 17.92 -17.19 28.74
N VAL A 345 18.23 -16.59 29.89
CA VAL A 345 17.84 -15.20 30.20
C VAL A 345 18.38 -14.23 29.13
N ASP A 346 19.50 -14.57 28.50
CA ASP A 346 20.15 -13.80 27.42
C ASP A 346 19.53 -14.02 26.02
N GLY A 347 18.41 -14.74 25.93
CA GLY A 347 17.63 -14.88 24.68
C GLY A 347 18.15 -15.88 23.67
N VAL A 348 19.11 -16.74 24.04
CA VAL A 348 19.57 -17.83 23.17
C VAL A 348 18.62 -19.02 23.31
N ASN A 349 18.03 -19.45 22.20
CA ASN A 349 17.19 -20.65 22.15
C ASN A 349 18.03 -21.88 22.51
N LEU A 350 17.58 -22.59 23.53
CA LEU A 350 18.25 -23.78 24.06
C LEU A 350 17.73 -25.03 23.37
N THR A 351 18.64 -25.98 23.10
CA THR A 351 18.25 -27.36 22.78
C THR A 351 17.75 -28.02 24.07
N THR A 352 16.44 -28.18 24.19
CA THR A 352 15.83 -28.93 25.29
C THR A 352 15.70 -30.40 24.88
N GLU A 353 16.47 -31.29 25.52
CA GLU A 353 16.20 -32.72 25.40
C GLU A 353 15.04 -33.10 26.35
N VAL A 354 13.86 -33.29 25.76
CA VAL A 354 12.69 -33.78 26.49
C VAL A 354 12.73 -35.31 26.54
N VAL A 355 13.11 -35.90 27.68
CA VAL A 355 13.17 -37.36 27.84
C VAL A 355 11.86 -37.87 28.46
N TYR A 356 10.98 -38.44 27.63
CA TYR A 356 9.74 -39.09 28.09
C TYR A 356 10.00 -40.54 28.53
N LYS A 357 9.61 -40.92 29.75
CA LYS A 357 9.67 -42.33 30.21
C LYS A 357 8.34 -42.79 30.81
N ARG A 358 7.56 -43.54 29.99
CA ARG A 358 6.41 -44.39 30.41
C ARG A 358 5.51 -43.79 31.51
N GLY A 359 5.08 -42.53 31.37
CA GLY A 359 4.06 -41.94 32.25
C GLY A 359 4.55 -41.42 33.61
N GLN A 360 5.86 -41.21 33.80
CA GLN A 360 6.40 -40.42 34.91
C GLN A 360 7.05 -39.15 34.37
N ASP A 361 6.75 -38.02 35.03
CA ASP A 361 7.25 -36.63 34.89
C ASP A 361 8.12 -36.23 33.69
N TYR A 362 7.76 -35.10 33.06
CA TYR A 362 8.63 -34.42 32.11
C TYR A 362 9.89 -33.96 32.83
N LYS A 363 11.04 -34.42 32.33
CA LYS A 363 12.35 -33.95 32.75
C LYS A 363 12.97 -33.17 31.61
N PHE A 364 13.48 -31.99 31.92
CA PHE A 364 14.19 -31.17 30.96
C PHE A 364 15.57 -30.84 31.51
N VAL A 365 16.55 -30.86 30.62
CA VAL A 365 17.95 -30.57 30.93
C VAL A 365 18.40 -29.48 29.98
N CYS A 366 18.94 -28.41 30.55
CA CYS A 366 19.42 -27.28 29.80
C CYS A 366 20.90 -27.46 29.49
N TYR A 367 21.26 -27.50 28.19
CA TYR A 367 22.64 -27.48 27.72
C TYR A 367 22.89 -26.29 26.80
N ASP A 368 23.87 -25.46 27.13
CA ASP A 368 24.45 -24.47 26.24
C ASP A 368 25.84 -24.94 25.79
N ARG A 369 26.04 -25.13 24.49
CA ARG A 369 27.32 -25.55 23.87
C ARG A 369 28.03 -26.72 24.59
N GLY A 370 27.26 -27.67 25.14
CA GLY A 370 27.78 -28.85 25.85
C GLY A 370 28.03 -28.67 27.36
N GLN A 371 27.67 -27.53 27.95
CA GLN A 371 27.69 -27.27 29.39
C GLN A 371 26.29 -27.04 29.95
N ALA A 372 26.05 -27.40 31.22
CA ALA A 372 24.76 -27.16 31.87
C ALA A 372 24.53 -25.66 32.10
N CYS A 373 23.33 -25.16 31.79
CA CYS A 373 23.00 -23.74 31.91
C CYS A 373 23.00 -23.25 33.36
N GLN A 374 23.34 -21.98 33.58
CA GLN A 374 23.35 -21.35 34.91
C GLN A 374 21.97 -20.81 35.33
N SER A 375 21.21 -20.23 34.39
CA SER A 375 19.85 -19.71 34.57
C SER A 375 19.07 -19.80 33.26
N TYR A 376 17.76 -20.01 33.36
CA TYR A 376 16.86 -20.07 32.19
C TYR A 376 15.45 -19.66 32.57
N ARG A 377 14.65 -19.35 31.55
CA ARG A 377 13.19 -19.24 31.69
C ARG A 377 12.50 -20.31 30.86
N VAL A 378 11.41 -20.85 31.40
CA VAL A 378 10.61 -21.90 30.76
C VAL A 378 9.13 -21.52 30.77
N ARG A 379 8.42 -21.80 29.68
CA ARG A 379 6.95 -21.69 29.61
C ARG A 379 6.36 -22.90 28.90
N PHE A 380 5.08 -23.12 29.12
CA PHE A 380 4.39 -24.31 28.68
C PHE A 380 3.17 -23.95 27.85
N LEU A 381 2.98 -24.62 26.71
CA LEU A 381 1.76 -24.47 25.92
C LEU A 381 0.69 -25.34 26.55
N CYS A 382 -0.35 -24.71 27.07
CA CYS A 382 -1.42 -25.38 27.79
C CYS A 382 -2.69 -25.39 26.96
N GLY A 383 -3.29 -26.57 26.79
CA GLY A 383 -4.60 -26.70 26.16
C GLY A 383 -5.72 -26.25 27.08
N LYS A 384 -6.59 -25.37 26.61
CA LYS A 384 -7.86 -25.01 27.26
C LYS A 384 -8.84 -26.19 27.19
N PRO A 385 -9.93 -26.19 27.98
CA PRO A 385 -10.99 -27.18 27.84
C PRO A 385 -11.56 -27.17 26.43
N VAL A 386 -11.71 -28.36 25.85
CA VAL A 386 -12.28 -28.51 24.50
C VAL A 386 -13.72 -28.02 24.44
N ARG A 387 -14.08 -27.33 23.35
CA ARG A 387 -15.44 -26.86 23.07
C ARG A 387 -15.96 -27.46 21.76
N PRO A 388 -17.27 -27.76 21.65
CA PRO A 388 -17.84 -28.23 20.41
C PRO A 388 -17.95 -27.07 19.42
N LYS A 389 -17.71 -27.36 18.14
CA LYS A 389 -17.89 -26.45 17.02
C LYS A 389 -18.49 -27.23 15.84
N LEU A 390 -19.61 -26.77 15.32
CA LEU A 390 -20.21 -27.27 14.08
C LEU A 390 -20.26 -26.15 13.07
N THR A 391 -19.82 -26.42 11.85
CA THR A 391 -19.84 -25.45 10.75
C THR A 391 -20.48 -26.08 9.52
N VAL A 392 -21.43 -25.39 8.87
CA VAL A 392 -21.97 -25.74 7.56
C VAL A 392 -21.78 -24.56 6.63
N THR A 393 -21.16 -24.80 5.47
CA THR A 393 -20.93 -23.78 4.45
C THR A 393 -21.49 -24.22 3.11
N ILE A 394 -22.07 -23.28 2.36
CA ILE A 394 -22.42 -23.46 0.95
C ILE A 394 -21.77 -22.33 0.19
N ASP A 395 -20.77 -22.61 -0.64
CA ASP A 395 -20.08 -21.63 -1.47
C ASP A 395 -20.65 -21.68 -2.89
N THR A 396 -21.42 -20.67 -3.29
CA THR A 396 -21.98 -20.55 -4.65
C THR A 396 -21.02 -19.91 -5.64
N ASN A 397 -19.85 -19.48 -5.18
CA ASN A 397 -18.82 -18.84 -6.00
C ASN A 397 -17.55 -19.70 -6.01
N VAL A 398 -17.67 -20.99 -6.33
CA VAL A 398 -16.52 -21.89 -6.46
C VAL A 398 -15.55 -21.28 -7.48
N ASN A 399 -14.33 -20.98 -7.04
CA ASN A 399 -13.28 -20.32 -7.83
C ASN A 399 -13.72 -18.98 -8.46
N SER A 400 -14.63 -18.24 -7.83
CA SER A 400 -14.98 -16.87 -8.22
C SER A 400 -15.29 -16.01 -7.00
N THR A 401 -15.27 -14.70 -7.18
CA THR A 401 -15.56 -13.73 -6.12
C THR A 401 -16.48 -12.66 -6.68
N ILE A 402 -17.50 -12.25 -5.93
CA ILE A 402 -18.28 -11.06 -6.29
C ILE A 402 -17.63 -9.88 -5.60
N LEU A 403 -17.21 -8.87 -6.34
CA LEU A 403 -16.70 -7.63 -5.76
C LEU A 403 -17.87 -6.67 -5.58
N ASN A 404 -18.00 -6.10 -4.37
CA ASN A 404 -18.94 -5.01 -4.10
C ASN A 404 -18.16 -3.70 -4.17
N LEU A 405 -18.66 -2.75 -4.95
CA LEU A 405 -17.94 -1.53 -5.28
C LEU A 405 -18.77 -0.30 -4.89
N GLU A 406 -18.08 0.83 -4.72
CA GLU A 406 -18.71 2.11 -4.39
C GLU A 406 -19.54 2.63 -5.58
N ASP A 407 -18.95 2.63 -6.77
CA ASP A 407 -19.54 3.23 -7.97
C ASP A 407 -20.23 2.24 -8.91
N ASN A 408 -20.94 2.77 -9.91
CA ASN A 408 -21.51 1.99 -11.00
C ASN A 408 -20.41 1.47 -11.95
N VAL A 409 -20.35 0.15 -12.10
CA VAL A 409 -19.35 -0.59 -12.87
C VAL A 409 -19.90 -1.34 -14.07
N GLN A 410 -21.12 -1.03 -14.52
CA GLN A 410 -21.71 -1.65 -15.72
C GLN A 410 -20.90 -1.43 -17.00
N SER A 411 -19.99 -0.45 -17.02
CA SER A 411 -19.03 -0.24 -18.11
C SER A 411 -17.97 -1.34 -18.21
N TRP A 412 -17.70 -2.07 -17.11
CA TRP A 412 -16.77 -3.20 -17.09
C TRP A 412 -17.48 -4.44 -17.64
N LYS A 413 -16.86 -5.09 -18.63
CA LYS A 413 -17.44 -6.21 -19.38
C LYS A 413 -16.71 -7.51 -19.08
N PRO A 414 -17.36 -8.67 -19.27
CA PRO A 414 -16.68 -9.96 -19.16
C PRO A 414 -15.44 -10.00 -20.05
N GLY A 415 -14.33 -10.49 -19.49
CA GLY A 415 -13.03 -10.50 -20.14
C GLY A 415 -12.11 -9.34 -19.76
N ASP A 416 -12.65 -8.21 -19.26
CA ASP A 416 -11.84 -7.11 -18.73
C ASP A 416 -11.00 -7.59 -17.53
N THR A 417 -9.78 -7.07 -17.40
CA THR A 417 -8.89 -7.31 -16.26
C THR A 417 -8.99 -6.14 -15.27
N LEU A 418 -9.13 -6.47 -13.99
CA LEU A 418 -9.10 -5.55 -12.86
C LEU A 418 -7.87 -5.79 -12.01
N VAL A 419 -7.41 -4.76 -11.32
CA VAL A 419 -6.42 -4.86 -10.25
C VAL A 419 -7.01 -4.33 -8.95
N ILE A 420 -6.82 -5.05 -7.85
CA ILE A 420 -7.21 -4.63 -6.50
C ILE A 420 -5.95 -4.24 -5.74
N ALA A 421 -5.93 -3.05 -5.15
CA ALA A 421 -4.83 -2.53 -4.37
C ALA A 421 -4.55 -3.34 -3.10
N SER A 422 -3.28 -3.38 -2.68
CA SER A 422 -2.93 -3.87 -1.35
C SER A 422 -3.55 -2.98 -0.27
N THR A 423 -3.99 -3.56 0.84
CA THR A 423 -4.35 -2.80 2.04
C THR A 423 -3.44 -3.11 3.24
N ASP A 424 -2.27 -3.71 2.98
CA ASP A 424 -1.25 -4.02 3.98
C ASP A 424 0.11 -3.40 3.63
N TYR A 425 1.15 -3.59 4.45
CA TYR A 425 2.47 -2.97 4.22
C TYR A 425 3.20 -3.42 2.96
N SER A 426 2.84 -4.58 2.40
CA SER A 426 3.47 -5.09 1.17
C SER A 426 2.69 -4.63 -0.04
N MET A 427 3.34 -3.88 -0.94
CA MET A 427 2.73 -3.52 -2.23
C MET A 427 2.50 -4.73 -3.15
N TYR A 428 3.22 -5.84 -2.93
CA TYR A 428 3.08 -7.09 -3.70
C TYR A 428 1.82 -7.89 -3.37
N GLN A 429 0.97 -7.39 -2.46
CA GLN A 429 -0.36 -7.94 -2.20
C GLN A 429 -1.46 -7.36 -3.11
N ALA A 430 -1.10 -6.55 -4.12
CA ALA A 430 -2.04 -6.21 -5.18
C ALA A 430 -2.36 -7.46 -6.04
N GLU A 431 -3.63 -7.63 -6.41
CA GLU A 431 -4.10 -8.84 -7.11
C GLU A 431 -4.88 -8.49 -8.39
N GLU A 432 -4.59 -9.23 -9.46
CA GLU A 432 -5.32 -9.11 -10.73
C GLU A 432 -6.44 -10.15 -10.82
N PHE A 433 -7.61 -9.72 -11.32
CA PHE A 433 -8.73 -10.60 -11.55
C PHE A 433 -9.40 -10.32 -12.89
N GLN A 434 -9.85 -11.39 -13.56
CA GLN A 434 -10.61 -11.28 -14.79
C GLN A 434 -12.11 -11.22 -14.50
N VAL A 435 -12.83 -10.28 -15.12
CA VAL A 435 -14.28 -10.14 -15.00
C VAL A 435 -14.99 -11.30 -15.70
N LEU A 436 -15.94 -11.91 -14.99
CA LEU A 436 -16.79 -12.99 -15.46
C LEU A 436 -18.21 -12.48 -15.76
N PRO A 437 -18.98 -13.18 -16.62
CA PRO A 437 -20.39 -12.91 -16.79
C PRO A 437 -21.16 -13.00 -15.46
N CYS A 438 -21.94 -11.97 -15.15
CA CYS A 438 -22.77 -11.95 -13.95
C CYS A 438 -24.15 -11.35 -14.24
N LYS A 439 -25.15 -12.20 -14.47
CA LYS A 439 -26.54 -11.74 -14.73
C LYS A 439 -27.26 -11.23 -13.48
N ALA A 440 -26.85 -11.70 -12.31
CA ALA A 440 -27.46 -11.37 -11.03
C ALA A 440 -26.78 -10.20 -10.31
N CYS A 441 -25.65 -9.69 -10.83
CA CYS A 441 -24.92 -8.58 -10.20
C CYS A 441 -25.71 -7.27 -10.31
N ALA A 442 -25.73 -6.51 -9.21
CA ALA A 442 -26.18 -5.13 -9.22
C ALA A 442 -25.26 -4.22 -10.06
N SER A 443 -25.66 -2.98 -10.29
CA SER A 443 -24.86 -2.01 -11.06
C SER A 443 -23.48 -1.72 -10.46
N ASN A 444 -23.31 -1.93 -9.16
CA ASN A 444 -22.06 -1.73 -8.42
C ASN A 444 -21.38 -3.06 -8.02
N GLN A 445 -21.69 -4.16 -8.73
CA GLN A 445 -21.11 -5.47 -8.48
C GLN A 445 -20.52 -6.06 -9.76
N VAL A 446 -19.38 -6.74 -9.61
CA VAL A 446 -18.81 -7.58 -10.67
C VAL A 446 -18.47 -8.96 -10.11
N LYS A 447 -18.66 -10.01 -10.91
CA LYS A 447 -18.13 -11.34 -10.62
C LYS A 447 -16.76 -11.46 -11.26
N VAL A 448 -15.77 -11.93 -10.53
CA VAL A 448 -14.40 -12.11 -11.01
C VAL A 448 -13.91 -13.54 -10.83
N ALA A 449 -12.97 -13.96 -11.65
CA ALA A 449 -12.37 -15.29 -11.63
C ALA A 449 -11.35 -15.42 -10.50
N GLY A 450 -11.44 -16.49 -9.71
CA GLY A 450 -10.56 -16.75 -8.59
C GLY A 450 -11.08 -16.25 -7.23
N LYS A 451 -10.30 -16.55 -6.20
CA LYS A 451 -10.49 -16.07 -4.84
C LYS A 451 -9.29 -15.19 -4.47
N PRO A 452 -9.49 -14.09 -3.73
CA PRO A 452 -8.37 -13.28 -3.25
C PRO A 452 -7.48 -14.11 -2.33
N MET A 453 -6.18 -13.89 -2.43
CA MET A 453 -5.18 -14.49 -1.56
C MET A 453 -4.92 -13.62 -0.33
N TYR A 454 -5.22 -12.32 -0.41
CA TYR A 454 -4.97 -11.35 0.65
C TYR A 454 -6.26 -10.68 1.16
N LEU A 455 -6.13 -10.06 2.33
CA LEU A 455 -7.16 -9.18 2.89
C LEU A 455 -7.13 -7.85 2.12
N HIS A 456 -8.27 -7.49 1.53
CA HIS A 456 -8.51 -6.17 0.96
C HIS A 456 -9.67 -5.50 1.70
N ILE A 457 -9.38 -4.46 2.46
CA ILE A 457 -10.39 -3.71 3.20
C ILE A 457 -11.39 -3.06 2.22
N GLY A 458 -12.68 -3.09 2.56
CA GLY A 458 -13.73 -2.43 1.77
C GLY A 458 -14.70 -1.62 2.61
N GLU A 459 -14.30 -1.27 3.83
CA GLU A 459 -15.04 -0.38 4.73
C GLU A 459 -14.12 0.68 5.35
N GLU A 460 -14.72 1.75 5.90
CA GLU A 460 -14.00 2.71 6.74
C GLU A 460 -13.72 2.08 8.10
N ILE A 461 -12.45 2.06 8.51
CA ILE A 461 -12.01 1.44 9.77
C ILE A 461 -11.48 2.52 10.69
N ASP A 462 -12.02 2.59 11.91
CA ASP A 462 -11.56 3.51 12.95
C ASP A 462 -11.54 4.99 12.50
N GLY A 463 -12.45 5.41 11.64
CA GLY A 463 -12.54 6.80 11.14
C GLY A 463 -11.58 7.11 9.97
N VAL A 464 -10.94 6.07 9.41
CA VAL A 464 -9.99 6.16 8.28
C VAL A 464 -10.49 5.31 7.14
N ASP A 465 -10.66 5.93 5.97
CA ASP A 465 -11.03 5.23 4.75
C ASP A 465 -9.82 4.46 4.23
N MET A 466 -9.79 3.15 4.52
CA MET A 466 -8.76 2.20 4.10
C MET A 466 -9.22 1.29 2.96
N ARG A 467 -10.34 1.64 2.31
CA ARG A 467 -10.94 0.80 1.27
C ARG A 467 -10.00 0.63 0.11
N ALA A 468 -9.77 -0.60 -0.34
CA ALA A 468 -8.88 -0.89 -1.46
C ALA A 468 -9.43 -0.27 -2.74
N GLU A 469 -8.53 0.33 -3.52
CA GLU A 469 -8.80 0.79 -4.86
C GLU A 469 -8.92 -0.42 -5.81
N VAL A 470 -9.89 -0.37 -6.72
CA VAL A 470 -10.11 -1.35 -7.78
C VAL A 470 -9.99 -0.64 -9.13
N GLY A 471 -8.90 -0.89 -9.85
CA GLY A 471 -8.58 -0.27 -11.13
C GLY A 471 -8.88 -1.17 -12.32
N LEU A 472 -9.37 -0.58 -13.42
CA LEU A 472 -9.57 -1.24 -14.70
C LEU A 472 -8.28 -1.20 -15.53
N LEU A 473 -7.80 -2.38 -15.94
CA LEU A 473 -6.63 -2.50 -16.81
C LEU A 473 -7.01 -2.50 -18.30
N SER A 474 -8.13 -3.13 -18.67
CA SER A 474 -8.48 -3.34 -20.07
C SER A 474 -9.18 -2.16 -20.75
N ARG A 475 -8.71 -1.79 -21.95
CA ARG A 475 -9.36 -0.84 -22.86
C ARG A 475 -9.49 -1.42 -24.28
N ASN A 476 -10.31 -0.79 -25.12
CA ASN A 476 -10.55 -1.25 -26.49
C ASN A 476 -9.55 -0.71 -27.52
N ILE A 477 -8.82 0.36 -27.19
CA ILE A 477 -7.64 0.83 -27.92
C ILE A 477 -6.41 0.43 -27.12
N VAL A 478 -5.55 -0.41 -27.69
CA VAL A 478 -4.33 -0.92 -27.04
C VAL A 478 -3.10 -0.47 -27.81
N VAL A 479 -2.09 0.08 -27.12
CA VAL A 479 -0.75 0.30 -27.69
C VAL A 479 0.24 -0.48 -26.87
N MET A 480 1.05 -1.31 -27.54
CA MET A 480 2.02 -2.15 -26.85
C MET A 480 3.33 -2.34 -27.62
N GLY A 481 4.41 -2.51 -26.86
CA GLY A 481 5.66 -3.05 -27.38
C GLY A 481 5.56 -4.57 -27.57
N GLU A 482 6.04 -5.07 -28.70
CA GLU A 482 6.33 -6.50 -28.85
C GLU A 482 7.57 -6.85 -28.02
N MET A 483 7.49 -7.91 -27.23
CA MET A 483 8.50 -8.27 -26.24
C MET A 483 9.18 -9.60 -26.58
N GLU A 484 10.44 -9.74 -26.19
CA GLU A 484 11.18 -11.00 -26.24
C GLU A 484 10.95 -11.84 -24.98
N ASP A 485 11.13 -13.17 -25.09
CA ASP A 485 10.92 -14.10 -23.97
C ASP A 485 11.90 -13.92 -22.79
N LYS A 486 13.05 -13.27 -23.03
CA LYS A 486 14.14 -13.11 -22.06
C LYS A 486 14.86 -11.77 -22.25
N CYS A 487 15.51 -11.31 -21.19
CA CYS A 487 16.41 -10.16 -21.27
C CYS A 487 17.54 -10.38 -22.30
N TYR A 488 17.91 -9.31 -23.01
CA TYR A 488 19.12 -9.24 -23.84
C TYR A 488 19.89 -7.93 -23.56
N PRO A 489 21.23 -7.94 -23.61
CA PRO A 489 22.05 -6.85 -23.08
C PRO A 489 22.18 -5.68 -24.07
N TYR A 490 21.14 -4.86 -24.20
CA TYR A 490 21.18 -3.63 -25.02
C TYR A 490 21.70 -2.39 -24.27
N SER A 491 21.88 -2.51 -22.95
CA SER A 491 22.49 -1.50 -22.07
C SER A 491 23.28 -2.20 -20.97
N ASP A 492 24.27 -1.52 -20.41
CA ASP A 492 25.13 -2.08 -19.36
C ASP A 492 24.30 -2.48 -18.14
N HIS A 493 24.63 -3.65 -17.57
CA HIS A 493 24.00 -4.22 -16.37
C HIS A 493 22.50 -4.52 -16.45
N ILE A 494 21.82 -4.32 -17.58
CA ILE A 494 20.36 -4.49 -17.62
C ILE A 494 19.91 -5.91 -17.23
N CYS A 495 20.59 -6.93 -17.78
CA CYS A 495 20.30 -8.33 -17.46
C CYS A 495 20.91 -8.81 -16.13
N ASP A 496 21.68 -7.97 -15.41
CA ASP A 496 22.13 -8.26 -14.04
C ASP A 496 21.00 -8.02 -13.01
N PHE A 497 19.96 -7.28 -13.42
CA PHE A 497 18.84 -6.86 -12.56
C PHE A 497 17.47 -7.37 -13.04
N PHE A 498 17.27 -7.53 -14.34
CA PHE A 498 16.00 -7.99 -14.91
C PHE A 498 16.22 -9.28 -15.71
N ASP A 499 15.38 -10.29 -15.48
CA ASP A 499 15.38 -11.55 -16.22
C ASP A 499 14.41 -11.56 -17.42
N PHE A 500 13.63 -10.49 -17.57
CA PHE A 500 12.69 -10.24 -18.66
C PHE A 500 13.16 -9.09 -19.57
N ASP A 501 12.59 -9.02 -20.78
CA ASP A 501 12.85 -7.94 -21.73
C ASP A 501 12.26 -6.61 -21.22
N THR A 502 13.09 -5.57 -21.21
CA THR A 502 12.75 -4.21 -20.79
C THR A 502 12.73 -3.21 -21.95
N PHE A 503 12.76 -3.68 -23.21
CA PHE A 503 12.76 -2.87 -24.42
C PHE A 503 11.36 -2.73 -25.05
N GLY A 504 10.44 -2.08 -24.32
CA GLY A 504 9.05 -1.83 -24.76
C GLY A 504 8.91 -0.72 -25.81
N GLY A 505 7.67 -0.38 -26.17
CA GLY A 505 7.37 0.77 -27.05
C GLY A 505 7.20 2.08 -26.29
N HIS A 506 7.19 3.24 -26.95
CA HIS A 506 6.98 4.52 -26.27
C HIS A 506 6.26 5.57 -27.13
N ILE A 507 5.69 6.59 -26.48
CA ILE A 507 5.02 7.72 -27.16
C ILE A 507 5.70 9.01 -26.73
N LYS A 508 6.08 9.85 -27.69
CA LYS A 508 6.74 11.13 -27.42
C LYS A 508 6.10 12.26 -28.22
N PHE A 509 5.77 13.34 -27.51
CA PHE A 509 5.26 14.59 -28.05
C PHE A 509 6.38 15.63 -28.05
N ALA A 510 6.71 16.17 -29.21
CA ALA A 510 7.76 17.16 -29.41
C ALA A 510 7.19 18.58 -29.48
N LEU A 511 8.05 19.58 -29.27
CA LEU A 511 7.69 20.99 -29.29
C LEU A 511 6.94 21.38 -30.58
N GLY A 512 5.78 22.02 -30.41
CA GLY A 512 5.00 22.58 -31.52
C GLY A 512 4.08 21.59 -32.22
N PHE A 513 3.77 20.44 -31.61
CA PHE A 513 2.65 19.60 -32.03
C PHE A 513 1.35 20.44 -32.08
N LYS A 514 0.38 20.04 -32.90
CA LYS A 514 -0.86 20.80 -33.11
C LYS A 514 -1.94 20.45 -32.09
N ALA A 515 -2.17 19.16 -31.86
CA ALA A 515 -3.11 18.66 -30.86
C ALA A 515 -2.75 17.23 -30.42
N ALA A 516 -3.02 16.92 -29.15
CA ALA A 516 -2.81 15.60 -28.58
C ALA A 516 -3.88 15.29 -27.53
N HIS A 517 -4.76 14.34 -27.84
CA HIS A 517 -5.80 13.90 -26.91
C HIS A 517 -5.89 12.38 -26.92
N MET A 518 -5.78 11.81 -25.72
CA MET A 518 -5.93 10.37 -25.52
C MET A 518 -6.97 10.12 -24.44
N GLU A 519 -8.04 9.40 -24.77
CA GLU A 519 -9.10 8.99 -23.85
C GLU A 519 -9.40 7.49 -23.98
N GLY A 520 -9.42 6.75 -22.88
CA GLY A 520 -9.81 5.33 -22.89
C GLY A 520 -8.81 4.42 -23.63
N VAL A 521 -7.51 4.65 -23.46
CA VAL A 521 -6.42 3.88 -24.10
C VAL A 521 -5.68 3.02 -23.08
N GLU A 522 -5.35 1.78 -23.47
CA GLU A 522 -4.49 0.87 -22.70
C GLU A 522 -3.07 0.89 -23.28
N LEU A 523 -2.08 1.09 -22.41
CA LEU A 523 -0.65 1.07 -22.71
C LEU A 523 -0.02 -0.10 -21.95
N LYS A 524 0.44 -1.12 -22.67
CA LYS A 524 1.02 -2.33 -22.09
C LYS A 524 2.41 -2.60 -22.65
N HIS A 525 3.36 -3.04 -21.84
CA HIS A 525 4.73 -3.31 -22.30
C HIS A 525 5.36 -2.08 -22.99
N MET A 526 5.15 -0.93 -22.38
CA MET A 526 5.63 0.37 -22.85
C MET A 526 6.76 0.89 -21.94
N GLY A 527 7.52 1.87 -22.41
CA GLY A 527 8.73 2.37 -21.78
C GLY A 527 9.92 1.45 -22.03
N GLN A 528 11.12 2.02 -21.87
CA GLN A 528 12.38 1.29 -21.97
C GLN A 528 13.30 1.72 -20.82
N GLN A 529 14.21 0.84 -20.40
CA GLN A 529 15.33 1.25 -19.53
C GLN A 529 16.41 2.02 -20.35
N LEU A 530 15.96 3.02 -21.12
CA LEU A 530 16.73 4.07 -21.77
C LEU A 530 16.08 5.44 -21.47
N VAL A 531 16.89 6.50 -21.34
CA VAL A 531 16.40 7.83 -20.97
C VAL A 531 15.61 8.47 -22.12
N GLY A 532 14.38 8.91 -21.83
CA GLY A 532 13.50 9.59 -22.77
C GLY A 532 12.59 8.67 -23.60
N GLN A 533 12.55 7.37 -23.31
CA GLN A 533 11.67 6.38 -23.93
C GLN A 533 10.65 5.89 -22.89
N TYR A 534 9.56 6.64 -22.71
CA TYR A 534 8.52 6.40 -21.68
C TYR A 534 7.15 6.16 -22.32
N PRO A 535 6.20 5.44 -21.68
CA PRO A 535 4.90 5.17 -22.28
C PRO A 535 4.19 6.41 -22.79
N ILE A 536 4.23 7.50 -22.01
CA ILE A 536 3.83 8.84 -22.41
C ILE A 536 4.93 9.82 -22.03
N HIS A 537 5.45 10.58 -22.99
CA HIS A 537 6.48 11.59 -22.78
C HIS A 537 6.15 12.90 -23.49
N PHE A 538 5.77 13.92 -22.71
CA PHE A 538 5.68 15.31 -23.20
C PHE A 538 7.04 15.98 -23.04
N HIS A 539 7.79 16.11 -24.15
CA HIS A 539 9.20 16.46 -24.13
C HIS A 539 9.43 17.93 -24.58
N LEU A 540 9.61 18.80 -23.59
CA LEU A 540 9.91 20.23 -23.74
C LEU A 540 8.87 21.01 -24.55
N VAL A 541 7.58 20.67 -24.40
CA VAL A 541 6.52 21.25 -25.23
C VAL A 541 6.03 22.61 -24.74
N GLY A 542 6.47 23.07 -23.57
CA GLY A 542 6.05 24.35 -23.00
C GLY A 542 4.63 24.29 -22.44
N ASP A 543 3.87 25.38 -22.57
CA ASP A 543 2.49 25.46 -22.11
C ASP A 543 1.57 24.71 -23.10
N VAL A 544 0.80 23.73 -22.62
CA VAL A 544 -0.13 22.92 -23.45
C VAL A 544 -1.61 23.11 -23.10
N ASP A 545 -1.89 24.17 -22.34
CA ASP A 545 -3.22 24.67 -21.98
C ASP A 545 -3.60 25.91 -22.80
N GLU A 546 -4.66 26.62 -22.38
CA GLU A 546 -5.10 27.86 -23.02
C GLU A 546 -3.98 28.93 -23.07
N ARG A 547 -3.05 28.93 -22.10
CA ARG A 547 -1.90 29.85 -22.09
C ARG A 547 -0.93 29.54 -23.22
N GLY A 548 -0.82 28.26 -23.59
CA GLY A 548 -0.08 27.79 -24.76
C GLY A 548 -0.79 27.97 -26.10
N GLY A 549 -2.06 28.41 -26.09
CA GLY A 549 -2.90 28.53 -27.29
C GLY A 549 -3.55 27.23 -27.75
N TYR A 550 -3.62 26.21 -26.89
CA TYR A 550 -4.30 24.94 -27.19
C TYR A 550 -5.79 25.05 -26.83
N ASP A 551 -6.66 24.82 -27.80
CA ASP A 551 -8.11 24.75 -27.64
C ASP A 551 -8.70 23.56 -28.43
N PRO A 552 -9.19 22.50 -27.76
CA PRO A 552 -9.16 22.32 -26.31
C PRO A 552 -7.72 22.13 -25.77
N PRO A 553 -7.48 22.39 -24.46
CA PRO A 553 -6.23 22.05 -23.79
C PRO A 553 -5.84 20.57 -23.96
N THR A 554 -4.55 20.30 -24.07
CA THR A 554 -4.00 18.94 -24.19
C THR A 554 -4.35 18.10 -22.96
N TYR A 555 -4.79 16.86 -23.17
CA TYR A 555 -5.09 15.95 -22.06
C TYR A 555 -4.82 14.47 -22.37
N ILE A 556 -4.59 13.73 -21.29
CA ILE A 556 -4.70 12.27 -21.27
C ILE A 556 -5.72 11.88 -20.18
N LYS A 557 -6.73 11.11 -20.56
CA LYS A 557 -7.90 10.80 -19.73
C LYS A 557 -8.25 9.32 -19.75
N GLY A 558 -8.55 8.72 -18.60
CA GLY A 558 -9.06 7.35 -18.59
C GLY A 558 -8.07 6.32 -19.16
N LEU A 559 -6.77 6.58 -19.09
CA LEU A 559 -5.75 5.65 -19.57
C LEU A 559 -5.52 4.54 -18.55
N SER A 560 -5.19 3.34 -19.04
CA SER A 560 -4.59 2.30 -18.22
C SER A 560 -3.17 2.04 -18.71
N ILE A 561 -2.18 2.20 -17.84
CA ILE A 561 -0.75 2.14 -18.17
C ILE A 561 -0.14 1.10 -17.26
N HIS A 562 0.18 -0.08 -17.78
CA HIS A 562 0.60 -1.18 -16.92
C HIS A 562 1.63 -2.13 -17.52
N HIS A 563 2.36 -2.80 -16.63
CA HIS A 563 3.47 -3.68 -17.00
C HIS A 563 4.47 -2.92 -17.88
N THR A 564 4.93 -1.77 -17.38
CA THR A 564 5.80 -0.83 -18.11
C THR A 564 7.23 -0.87 -17.62
N PHE A 565 8.17 -0.63 -18.53
CA PHE A 565 9.60 -0.80 -18.30
C PHE A 565 10.36 0.49 -18.12
N SER A 566 9.72 1.65 -18.18
CA SER A 566 10.17 2.86 -17.51
C SER A 566 9.10 3.93 -17.59
N ARG A 567 8.51 4.18 -16.41
CA ARG A 567 7.50 5.17 -16.03
C ARG A 567 6.09 4.92 -16.53
N CYS A 568 5.15 5.78 -16.11
CA CYS A 568 3.77 5.84 -16.59
C CYS A 568 3.59 7.08 -17.47
N VAL A 569 3.59 8.27 -16.86
CA VAL A 569 3.46 9.57 -17.54
C VAL A 569 4.63 10.46 -17.15
N THR A 570 5.38 10.88 -18.16
CA THR A 570 6.49 11.82 -18.00
C THR A 570 6.15 13.18 -18.57
N VAL A 571 6.20 14.20 -17.72
CA VAL A 571 6.07 15.61 -18.07
C VAL A 571 7.46 16.23 -17.97
N HIS A 572 8.05 16.61 -19.09
CA HIS A 572 9.41 17.12 -19.13
C HIS A 572 9.42 18.50 -19.78
N GLY A 573 9.80 19.54 -19.02
CA GLY A 573 9.81 20.94 -19.43
C GLY A 573 8.47 21.45 -20.00
N SER A 574 7.36 20.92 -19.50
CA SER A 574 6.01 21.09 -20.03
C SER A 574 5.02 21.44 -18.92
N ASN A 575 4.01 22.26 -19.23
CA ASN A 575 3.13 22.90 -18.26
C ASN A 575 1.66 22.87 -18.69
N GLY A 576 0.76 22.89 -17.71
CA GLY A 576 -0.68 22.98 -17.98
C GLY A 576 -1.31 21.69 -18.51
N LEU A 577 -0.62 20.55 -18.46
CA LEU A 577 -1.16 19.26 -18.91
C LEU A 577 -2.24 18.77 -17.95
N LEU A 578 -3.36 18.27 -18.49
CA LEU A 578 -4.38 17.55 -17.73
C LEU A 578 -4.17 16.03 -17.82
N VAL A 579 -3.84 15.41 -16.69
CA VAL A 579 -3.74 13.96 -16.51
C VAL A 579 -4.87 13.54 -15.59
N LYS A 580 -5.85 12.79 -16.11
CA LYS A 580 -7.06 12.48 -15.34
C LYS A 580 -7.55 11.05 -15.50
N ASP A 581 -8.07 10.46 -14.42
CA ASP A 581 -8.64 9.10 -14.44
C ASP A 581 -7.62 8.04 -14.94
N VAL A 582 -6.33 8.24 -14.68
CA VAL A 582 -5.25 7.36 -15.15
C VAL A 582 -4.90 6.30 -14.10
N VAL A 583 -4.87 5.04 -14.50
CA VAL A 583 -4.40 3.92 -13.68
C VAL A 583 -3.00 3.52 -14.14
N GLY A 584 -2.01 3.65 -13.26
CA GLY A 584 -0.64 3.16 -13.42
C GLY A 584 -0.42 1.92 -12.57
N TYR A 585 0.02 0.80 -13.15
CA TYR A 585 0.21 -0.44 -12.40
C TYR A 585 1.42 -1.25 -12.87
N ASN A 586 2.24 -1.75 -11.93
CA ASN A 586 3.40 -2.58 -12.22
C ASN A 586 4.37 -1.88 -13.18
N SER A 587 4.91 -0.73 -12.75
CA SER A 587 5.84 0.10 -13.53
C SER A 587 7.24 0.09 -12.93
N LEU A 588 8.28 0.13 -13.78
CA LEU A 588 9.66 0.40 -13.34
C LEU A 588 9.95 1.91 -13.32
N GLY A 589 10.69 2.36 -12.30
CA GLY A 589 10.98 3.78 -12.05
C GLY A 589 9.76 4.57 -11.54
N HIS A 590 9.93 5.85 -11.26
CA HIS A 590 8.81 6.74 -10.89
C HIS A 590 7.67 6.70 -11.92
N CYS A 591 6.41 6.59 -11.47
CA CYS A 591 5.24 6.41 -12.34
C CYS A 591 4.76 7.73 -12.97
N PHE A 592 4.24 8.66 -12.16
CA PHE A 592 3.90 10.03 -12.58
C PHE A 592 5.09 10.94 -12.27
N PHE A 593 5.78 11.41 -13.30
CA PHE A 593 7.11 11.98 -13.19
C PHE A 593 7.20 13.33 -13.88
N THR A 594 7.55 14.38 -13.12
CA THR A 594 8.02 15.66 -13.68
C THR A 594 9.54 15.69 -13.61
N GLU A 595 10.23 16.01 -14.70
CA GLU A 595 11.63 15.62 -14.87
C GLU A 595 12.67 16.63 -14.36
N ASP A 596 12.61 17.90 -14.81
CA ASP A 596 13.76 18.80 -14.71
C ASP A 596 13.56 20.02 -13.79
N GLY A 597 12.37 20.18 -13.21
CA GLY A 597 12.05 21.25 -12.27
C GLY A 597 11.16 22.39 -12.79
N PRO A 598 11.10 22.79 -14.08
CA PRO A 598 10.27 23.91 -14.50
C PRO A 598 8.81 23.53 -14.80
N GLU A 599 8.41 22.27 -14.59
CA GLU A 599 7.07 21.78 -14.92
C GLU A 599 6.03 22.24 -13.90
N GLU A 600 5.07 23.05 -14.34
CA GLU A 600 4.09 23.72 -13.47
C GLU A 600 2.68 23.68 -14.02
N ARG A 601 1.70 23.91 -13.15
CA ARG A 601 0.26 23.98 -13.47
C ARG A 601 -0.29 22.71 -14.11
N ASN A 602 0.48 21.62 -14.11
CA ASN A 602 -0.02 20.32 -14.52
C ASN A 602 -1.01 19.84 -13.46
N THR A 603 -2.09 19.22 -13.91
CA THR A 603 -3.16 18.75 -13.04
C THR A 603 -3.30 17.25 -13.15
N PHE A 604 -3.03 16.56 -12.05
CA PHE A 604 -3.27 15.15 -11.83
C PHE A 604 -4.57 15.04 -11.01
N ASP A 605 -5.65 14.56 -11.63
CA ASP A 605 -6.97 14.40 -11.01
C ASP A 605 -7.40 12.94 -11.07
N HIS A 606 -7.71 12.33 -9.94
CA HIS A 606 -8.21 10.97 -9.87
C HIS A 606 -7.25 9.96 -10.54
N CYS A 607 -5.94 10.08 -10.24
CA CYS A 607 -4.90 9.18 -10.74
C CYS A 607 -4.54 8.13 -9.68
N LEU A 608 -4.46 6.87 -10.10
CA LEU A 608 -4.13 5.73 -9.24
C LEU A 608 -2.80 5.15 -9.68
N GLY A 609 -1.84 4.99 -8.76
CA GLY A 609 -0.59 4.29 -9.00
C GLY A 609 -0.40 3.12 -8.03
N LEU A 610 -0.01 1.97 -8.57
CA LEU A 610 0.07 0.68 -7.87
C LEU A 610 1.37 -0.05 -8.25
N LEU A 611 2.02 -0.68 -7.27
CA LEU A 611 3.18 -1.55 -7.50
C LEU A 611 4.29 -0.87 -8.32
N VAL A 612 4.80 0.26 -7.83
CA VAL A 612 5.87 1.03 -8.48
C VAL A 612 7.24 0.53 -8.01
N LYS A 613 8.01 -0.06 -8.93
CA LYS A 613 9.28 -0.76 -8.64
C LYS A 613 10.50 0.04 -9.10
N SER A 614 11.68 -0.32 -8.59
CA SER A 614 12.95 0.31 -8.98
C SER A 614 13.33 0.09 -10.44
N GLY A 615 14.02 1.09 -11.01
CA GLY A 615 14.59 1.10 -12.36
C GLY A 615 16.07 1.50 -12.34
N THR A 616 16.73 1.46 -13.49
CA THR A 616 18.18 1.73 -13.59
C THR A 616 18.52 3.14 -14.10
N LEU A 617 17.54 3.86 -14.66
CA LEU A 617 17.74 5.14 -15.35
C LEU A 617 18.42 6.21 -14.49
N LEU A 618 17.69 6.77 -13.52
CA LEU A 618 18.20 7.82 -12.65
C LEU A 618 18.74 7.23 -11.34
N PRO A 619 19.70 7.89 -10.66
CA PRO A 619 20.09 7.50 -9.32
C PRO A 619 18.89 7.31 -8.38
N SER A 620 17.88 8.19 -8.48
CA SER A 620 16.64 8.12 -7.70
C SER A 620 15.75 6.90 -8.00
N ASP A 621 15.80 6.35 -9.21
CA ASP A 621 15.03 5.15 -9.57
C ASP A 621 15.64 3.86 -8.98
N ARG A 622 16.91 3.89 -8.58
CA ARG A 622 17.70 2.71 -8.25
C ARG A 622 17.42 2.19 -6.85
N ASP A 623 17.33 0.87 -6.74
CA ASP A 623 17.38 0.18 -5.45
C ASP A 623 18.81 0.17 -4.86
N SER A 624 18.96 -0.47 -3.71
CA SER A 624 20.25 -0.57 -3.03
C SER A 624 21.31 -1.41 -3.74
N LYS A 625 20.93 -2.38 -4.57
CA LYS A 625 21.86 -3.21 -5.35
C LYS A 625 22.34 -2.41 -6.57
N MET A 626 21.40 -1.86 -7.33
CA MET A 626 21.62 -1.01 -8.50
C MET A 626 22.47 0.21 -8.15
N CYS A 627 22.17 0.91 -7.05
CA CYS A 627 22.93 2.08 -6.60
C CYS A 627 24.41 1.76 -6.30
N LYS A 628 24.70 0.54 -5.83
CA LYS A 628 26.07 0.10 -5.53
C LYS A 628 26.85 -0.37 -6.77
N MET A 629 26.14 -0.88 -7.77
CA MET A 629 26.75 -1.46 -8.98
C MET A 629 26.88 -0.44 -10.12
N ILE A 630 25.91 0.45 -10.29
CA ILE A 630 25.87 1.43 -11.38
C ILE A 630 26.55 2.73 -10.91
N THR A 631 27.86 2.82 -11.15
CA THR A 631 28.69 3.96 -10.71
C THR A 631 29.48 4.64 -11.84
N GLN A 632 29.17 4.37 -13.12
CA GLN A 632 29.94 4.89 -14.26
C GLN A 632 30.00 6.43 -14.27
N ASP A 633 28.92 7.11 -13.88
CA ASP A 633 28.80 8.58 -13.88
C ASP A 633 29.35 9.27 -12.62
N SER A 634 30.10 8.53 -11.80
CA SER A 634 30.61 9.01 -10.51
C SER A 634 32.11 9.34 -10.58
N TYR A 635 32.57 10.21 -9.68
CA TYR A 635 34.00 10.55 -9.61
C TYR A 635 34.80 9.40 -8.98
N PRO A 636 36.05 9.13 -9.41
CA PRO A 636 36.88 8.06 -8.85
C PRO A 636 36.93 8.01 -7.31
N GLY A 637 36.71 6.81 -6.77
CA GLY A 637 36.64 6.56 -5.33
C GLY A 637 35.35 7.07 -4.67
N TYR A 638 34.25 7.17 -5.43
CA TYR A 638 32.89 7.28 -4.89
C TYR A 638 32.50 6.00 -4.17
N ILE A 639 31.83 6.13 -3.02
CA ILE A 639 31.26 5.02 -2.25
C ILE A 639 29.76 5.29 -2.12
N PRO A 640 28.91 4.54 -2.83
CA PRO A 640 27.46 4.76 -2.83
C PRO A 640 26.83 4.60 -1.45
N LYS A 641 25.91 5.51 -1.11
CA LYS A 641 25.06 5.43 0.07
C LYS A 641 23.60 5.36 -0.36
N PRO A 642 23.01 4.16 -0.58
CA PRO A 642 21.72 4.02 -1.24
C PRO A 642 20.60 4.92 -0.70
N ARG A 643 20.30 4.88 0.61
CA ARG A 643 19.26 5.71 1.25
C ARG A 643 19.51 7.24 1.16
N GLN A 644 20.73 7.68 0.85
CA GLN A 644 21.11 9.11 0.79
C GLN A 644 21.31 9.61 -0.65
N ASP A 645 21.74 8.74 -1.56
CA ASP A 645 22.11 9.11 -2.92
C ASP A 645 21.09 8.62 -3.98
N CYS A 646 20.34 7.55 -3.66
CA CYS A 646 19.42 6.79 -4.53
C CYS A 646 18.11 6.50 -3.77
N ASN A 647 17.46 5.34 -3.98
CA ASN A 647 16.33 4.87 -3.14
C ASN A 647 15.22 5.93 -2.99
N ALA A 648 14.65 6.36 -4.12
CA ALA A 648 13.56 7.34 -4.09
C ALA A 648 12.45 7.10 -5.10
N VAL A 649 12.32 5.87 -5.59
CA VAL A 649 11.21 5.44 -6.46
C VAL A 649 9.89 5.91 -5.86
N SER A 650 9.09 6.58 -6.70
CA SER A 650 7.92 7.30 -6.21
C SER A 650 6.75 7.09 -7.15
N THR A 651 5.54 6.96 -6.59
CA THR A 651 4.35 6.93 -7.44
C THR A 651 4.15 8.28 -8.12
N PHE A 652 4.27 9.36 -7.34
CA PHE A 652 4.27 10.74 -7.82
C PHE A 652 5.59 11.39 -7.46
N TRP A 653 6.43 11.64 -8.47
CA TRP A 653 7.69 12.38 -8.36
C TRP A 653 7.52 13.79 -8.92
N MET A 654 7.44 14.78 -8.04
CA MET A 654 7.16 16.17 -8.37
C MET A 654 8.43 17.02 -8.13
N ALA A 655 9.12 17.34 -9.21
CA ALA A 655 10.34 18.17 -9.26
C ALA A 655 10.05 19.66 -8.99
N ASN A 656 8.78 20.05 -9.14
CA ASN A 656 8.25 21.38 -8.83
C ASN A 656 6.95 21.25 -8.01
N PRO A 657 6.83 21.92 -6.86
CA PRO A 657 5.62 21.82 -6.04
C PRO A 657 4.41 22.55 -6.65
N ASN A 658 4.57 23.41 -7.65
CA ASN A 658 3.45 24.12 -8.30
C ASN A 658 2.68 23.25 -9.31
N ASN A 659 2.24 22.06 -8.89
CA ASN A 659 1.38 21.16 -9.65
C ASN A 659 0.16 20.77 -8.80
N ASN A 660 -0.97 20.51 -9.46
CA ASN A 660 -2.21 20.16 -8.77
C ASN A 660 -2.34 18.63 -8.69
N LEU A 661 -2.46 18.09 -7.48
CA LEU A 661 -2.69 16.67 -7.21
C LEU A 661 -3.99 16.54 -6.41
N ILE A 662 -5.02 15.97 -7.02
CA ILE A 662 -6.38 15.95 -6.49
C ILE A 662 -6.97 14.55 -6.64
N ASN A 663 -7.54 14.00 -5.57
CA ASN A 663 -8.18 12.67 -5.59
C ASN A 663 -7.23 11.54 -6.05
N CYS A 664 -5.92 11.70 -5.90
CA CYS A 664 -4.94 10.71 -6.33
C CYS A 664 -4.64 9.68 -5.24
N ALA A 665 -4.37 8.44 -5.64
CA ALA A 665 -4.00 7.34 -4.75
C ALA A 665 -2.63 6.76 -5.14
N ALA A 666 -1.73 6.69 -4.16
CA ALA A 666 -0.43 6.02 -4.25
C ALA A 666 -0.46 4.74 -3.40
N ALA A 667 -0.89 3.66 -4.04
CA ALA A 667 -1.27 2.39 -3.43
C ALA A 667 -0.16 1.33 -3.58
N GLY A 668 1.08 1.71 -3.29
CA GLY A 668 2.25 0.82 -3.28
C GLY A 668 3.41 1.30 -4.13
N SER A 669 4.53 1.58 -3.46
CA SER A 669 5.80 2.01 -4.07
C SER A 669 6.97 1.48 -3.27
N GLU A 670 8.06 1.19 -3.97
CA GLU A 670 9.28 0.66 -3.37
C GLU A 670 9.96 1.67 -2.43
N GLU A 671 9.61 2.95 -2.50
CA GLU A 671 9.98 3.94 -1.49
C GLU A 671 8.78 4.82 -1.10
N THR A 672 8.40 5.79 -1.93
CA THR A 672 7.49 6.86 -1.51
C THR A 672 6.21 6.91 -2.36
N GLY A 673 5.08 7.27 -1.76
CA GLY A 673 3.86 7.58 -2.49
C GLY A 673 3.99 8.89 -3.28
N PHE A 674 3.99 10.01 -2.56
CA PHE A 674 4.18 11.36 -3.11
C PHE A 674 5.53 11.96 -2.67
N TRP A 675 6.41 12.29 -3.60
CA TRP A 675 7.67 12.97 -3.28
C TRP A 675 7.76 14.30 -4.03
N PHE A 676 7.75 15.39 -3.27
CA PHE A 676 8.12 16.72 -3.75
C PHE A 676 9.61 16.94 -3.51
N ILE A 677 10.38 16.98 -4.59
CA ILE A 677 11.85 17.04 -4.56
C ILE A 677 12.32 18.24 -5.36
N PHE A 678 13.26 19.00 -4.82
CA PHE A 678 13.58 20.31 -5.36
C PHE A 678 14.79 20.30 -6.29
N HIS A 679 14.61 20.91 -7.45
CA HIS A 679 15.69 21.22 -8.37
C HIS A 679 16.16 22.65 -8.10
N HIS A 680 17.30 22.82 -7.42
CA HIS A 680 17.79 24.16 -7.08
C HIS A 680 17.93 25.05 -8.32
N VAL A 681 18.38 24.47 -9.43
CA VAL A 681 18.29 25.04 -10.78
C VAL A 681 17.67 23.99 -11.69
N PRO A 682 17.03 24.37 -12.80
CA PRO A 682 16.53 23.39 -13.75
C PRO A 682 17.68 22.54 -14.27
N THR A 683 17.44 21.25 -14.45
CA THR A 683 18.44 20.31 -14.97
C THR A 683 18.24 20.03 -16.45
N GLY A 684 19.12 19.20 -17.02
CA GLY A 684 18.93 18.63 -18.35
C GLY A 684 18.68 19.67 -19.45
N PRO A 685 17.86 19.34 -20.46
CA PRO A 685 17.46 20.27 -21.51
C PRO A 685 16.69 21.52 -21.05
N SER A 686 16.23 21.56 -19.79
CA SER A 686 15.54 22.70 -19.21
C SER A 686 16.47 23.71 -18.52
N ALA A 687 17.77 23.47 -18.49
CA ALA A 687 18.76 24.32 -17.83
C ALA A 687 18.57 25.82 -18.16
N GLY A 688 18.48 26.65 -17.11
CA GLY A 688 18.34 28.10 -17.24
C GLY A 688 16.90 28.64 -17.35
N LYS A 689 15.86 27.79 -17.30
CA LYS A 689 14.45 28.22 -17.34
C LYS A 689 13.97 29.02 -16.12
N TYR A 690 14.60 28.90 -14.95
CA TYR A 690 14.35 29.75 -13.78
C TYR A 690 15.64 30.03 -13.01
N SER A 691 15.58 31.03 -12.11
CA SER A 691 16.67 31.42 -11.22
C SER A 691 16.89 30.43 -10.07
N PRO A 692 18.13 30.26 -9.58
CA PRO A 692 18.42 29.36 -8.47
C PRO A 692 17.50 29.56 -7.26
N GLY A 693 16.98 28.46 -6.73
CA GLY A 693 16.08 28.40 -5.57
C GLY A 693 14.59 28.53 -5.89
N TYR A 694 14.21 28.75 -7.15
CA TYR A 694 12.80 28.95 -7.50
C TYR A 694 11.86 27.81 -7.03
N SER A 695 12.20 26.54 -7.32
CA SER A 695 11.37 25.39 -6.93
C SER A 695 11.27 25.18 -5.41
N GLU A 696 12.26 25.69 -4.65
CA GLU A 696 12.33 25.62 -3.19
C GLU A 696 11.42 26.68 -2.52
N HIS A 697 11.04 27.71 -3.29
CA HIS A 697 10.27 28.86 -2.82
C HIS A 697 8.90 29.01 -3.47
N VAL A 698 8.62 28.30 -4.57
CA VAL A 698 7.34 28.42 -5.25
C VAL A 698 6.19 27.81 -4.40
N PRO A 699 5.04 28.48 -4.30
CA PRO A 699 3.89 27.94 -3.58
C PRO A 699 3.41 26.60 -4.14
N LEU A 700 3.03 25.71 -3.23
CA LEU A 700 2.47 24.41 -3.56
C LEU A 700 1.17 24.60 -4.37
N GLY A 701 1.01 23.81 -5.44
CA GLY A 701 -0.26 23.71 -6.14
C GLY A 701 -1.34 23.07 -5.26
N LYS A 702 -2.52 22.82 -5.82
CA LYS A 702 -3.62 22.24 -5.04
C LYS A 702 -3.29 20.79 -4.67
N PHE A 703 -3.16 20.49 -3.37
CA PHE A 703 -3.06 19.14 -2.83
C PHE A 703 -4.28 18.80 -1.97
N HIS A 704 -5.18 17.96 -2.50
CA HIS A 704 -6.49 17.74 -1.86
C HIS A 704 -7.02 16.32 -2.04
N ASN A 705 -7.45 15.70 -0.95
CA ASN A 705 -8.12 14.38 -0.94
C ASN A 705 -7.27 13.26 -1.58
N ASN A 706 -5.97 13.29 -1.31
CA ASN A 706 -5.03 12.27 -1.79
C ASN A 706 -4.81 11.19 -0.74
N ARG A 707 -4.43 10.00 -1.19
CA ARG A 707 -4.17 8.84 -0.32
C ARG A 707 -2.85 8.17 -0.63
N ALA A 708 -2.12 7.72 0.38
CA ALA A 708 -0.90 6.93 0.21
C ALA A 708 -0.78 5.78 1.21
N HIS A 709 -0.59 4.57 0.72
CA HIS A 709 -0.40 3.39 1.55
C HIS A 709 0.47 2.33 0.87
N SER A 710 0.86 1.32 1.67
CA SER A 710 1.66 0.18 1.19
C SER A 710 3.03 0.59 0.62
N ASN A 711 3.55 1.76 1.03
CA ASN A 711 4.87 2.26 0.61
C ASN A 711 5.95 1.85 1.63
N TYR A 712 7.13 1.46 1.15
CA TYR A 712 8.21 0.95 2.01
C TYR A 712 8.99 2.02 2.75
N ARG A 713 8.87 3.29 2.34
CA ARG A 713 9.41 4.42 3.08
C ARG A 713 8.29 5.30 3.58
N ALA A 714 7.64 6.06 2.70
CA ALA A 714 6.71 7.09 3.16
C ALA A 714 5.46 7.22 2.30
N GLY A 715 4.34 7.60 2.91
CA GLY A 715 3.17 8.04 2.15
C GLY A 715 3.46 9.35 1.40
N MET A 716 4.12 10.30 2.06
CA MET A 716 4.52 11.57 1.46
C MET A 716 5.88 12.06 1.98
N ILE A 717 6.69 12.64 1.09
CA ILE A 717 7.92 13.36 1.42
C ILE A 717 7.88 14.75 0.77
N ILE A 718 8.10 15.80 1.57
CA ILE A 718 8.48 17.13 1.10
C ILE A 718 9.84 17.42 1.72
N ASP A 719 10.89 17.02 1.02
CA ASP A 719 12.28 17.13 1.48
C ASP A 719 13.19 16.81 0.28
N ASN A 720 14.47 17.10 0.46
CA ASN A 720 15.54 16.78 -0.47
C ASN A 720 15.47 17.54 -1.78
N GLY A 721 16.61 17.56 -2.44
CA GLY A 721 16.74 18.00 -3.81
C GLY A 721 17.58 17.01 -4.60
N VAL A 722 17.87 17.35 -5.85
CA VAL A 722 18.78 16.59 -6.69
C VAL A 722 20.08 17.34 -6.93
N LYS A 723 21.17 16.61 -7.10
CA LYS A 723 22.48 17.17 -7.46
C LYS A 723 22.41 17.72 -8.88
N THR A 724 22.57 19.03 -9.02
CA THR A 724 22.53 19.77 -10.30
C THR A 724 23.92 20.07 -10.90
N THR A 725 24.97 19.44 -10.37
CA THR A 725 26.35 19.63 -10.84
C THR A 725 26.99 18.29 -11.20
N GLU A 726 27.94 18.31 -12.13
CA GLU A 726 28.70 17.11 -12.51
C GLU A 726 29.51 16.53 -11.35
N ALA A 727 29.85 15.24 -11.44
CA ALA A 727 30.70 14.58 -10.45
C ALA A 727 32.11 15.19 -10.44
N SER A 728 32.65 15.45 -9.24
CA SER A 728 33.96 16.10 -9.07
C SER A 728 34.73 15.56 -7.87
N ALA A 729 36.00 15.94 -7.73
CA ALA A 729 36.81 15.59 -6.56
C ALA A 729 36.18 16.08 -5.23
N LYS A 730 35.41 17.17 -5.27
CA LYS A 730 34.75 17.78 -4.11
C LYS A 730 33.44 17.06 -3.75
N ASP A 731 32.65 16.69 -4.76
CA ASP A 731 31.43 15.91 -4.59
C ASP A 731 31.40 14.79 -5.63
N LYS A 732 31.71 13.59 -5.16
CA LYS A 732 31.94 12.43 -6.02
C LYS A 732 30.67 11.76 -6.54
N ARG A 733 29.52 12.13 -5.97
CA ARG A 733 28.22 11.55 -6.32
C ARG A 733 27.86 11.85 -7.78
N PRO A 734 27.10 10.97 -8.45
CA PRO A 734 26.66 11.20 -9.82
C PRO A 734 25.69 12.39 -9.91
N PHE A 735 25.54 12.95 -11.11
CA PHE A 735 24.50 13.93 -11.42
C PHE A 735 23.10 13.36 -11.10
N LEU A 736 22.18 14.19 -10.61
CA LEU A 736 20.85 13.81 -10.12
C LEU A 736 20.79 12.85 -8.91
N ALA A 737 21.93 12.57 -8.26
CA ALA A 737 21.90 11.94 -6.95
C ALA A 737 21.15 12.81 -5.94
N ILE A 738 20.51 12.17 -4.95
CA ILE A 738 19.76 12.90 -3.93
C ILE A 738 20.70 13.73 -3.05
N ILE A 739 20.28 14.95 -2.74
CA ILE A 739 20.95 15.89 -1.85
C ILE A 739 19.96 16.48 -0.85
N SER A 740 20.47 17.27 0.10
CA SER A 740 19.62 18.04 1.00
C SER A 740 19.07 19.27 0.27
N ALA A 741 17.79 19.56 0.46
CA ALA A 741 17.17 20.85 0.15
C ALA A 741 16.13 21.16 1.24
N ARG A 742 15.56 22.37 1.23
CA ARG A 742 14.58 22.82 2.23
C ARG A 742 13.46 23.54 1.48
N TYR A 743 12.22 23.25 1.86
CA TYR A 743 11.07 23.95 1.28
C TYR A 743 10.73 25.20 2.09
N SER A 744 10.57 26.34 1.44
CA SER A 744 10.23 27.60 2.10
C SER A 744 9.41 28.47 1.15
N PRO A 745 8.10 28.19 1.02
CA PRO A 745 7.26 28.84 0.03
C PRO A 745 7.00 30.33 0.33
N HIS A 746 7.12 31.16 -0.71
CA HIS A 746 6.92 32.61 -0.66
C HIS A 746 6.15 33.09 -1.89
N GLN A 747 5.52 34.26 -1.76
CA GLN A 747 4.84 34.92 -2.88
C GLN A 747 5.77 35.07 -4.08
N ASP A 748 5.30 34.66 -5.25
CA ASP A 748 6.06 34.68 -6.52
C ASP A 748 7.41 33.91 -6.49
N ALA A 749 7.58 32.98 -5.55
CA ALA A 749 8.86 32.31 -5.27
C ALA A 749 10.01 33.26 -4.87
N ASP A 750 9.69 34.44 -4.33
CA ASP A 750 10.66 35.45 -3.92
C ASP A 750 10.86 35.41 -2.39
N PRO A 751 12.04 34.99 -1.90
CA PRO A 751 12.32 34.91 -0.46
C PRO A 751 12.34 36.27 0.25
N LEU A 752 12.28 37.39 -0.46
CA LEU A 752 12.13 38.73 0.11
C LEU A 752 10.66 39.15 0.31
N LYS A 753 9.70 38.40 -0.24
CA LYS A 753 8.26 38.63 -0.09
C LYS A 753 7.70 37.84 1.10
N PRO A 754 6.44 38.05 1.50
CA PRO A 754 5.83 37.24 2.55
C PRO A 754 5.79 35.74 2.21
N ARG A 755 5.89 34.90 3.25
CA ARG A 755 5.70 33.45 3.15
C ARG A 755 4.25 33.13 2.73
N GLU A 756 4.09 32.09 1.92
CA GLU A 756 2.78 31.51 1.59
C GLU A 756 2.75 30.06 2.04
N PRO A 757 1.88 29.69 2.99
CA PRO A 757 1.88 28.35 3.53
C PRO A 757 1.50 27.31 2.47
N ALA A 758 2.24 26.21 2.43
CA ALA A 758 1.87 25.05 1.65
C ALA A 758 0.74 24.29 2.35
N ILE A 759 -0.42 24.21 1.70
CA ILE A 759 -1.65 23.69 2.29
C ILE A 759 -1.93 22.26 1.82
N ILE A 760 -1.98 21.33 2.78
CA ILE A 760 -2.27 19.91 2.56
C ILE A 760 -3.60 19.59 3.24
N LYS A 761 -4.62 19.23 2.45
CA LYS A 761 -5.98 18.97 2.97
C LYS A 761 -6.47 17.57 2.66
N HIS A 762 -7.11 16.95 3.65
CA HIS A 762 -7.73 15.62 3.51
C HIS A 762 -6.76 14.55 3.01
N PHE A 763 -5.50 14.62 3.43
CA PHE A 763 -4.53 13.57 3.11
C PHE A 763 -4.76 12.36 4.02
N THR A 764 -4.83 11.17 3.43
CA THR A 764 -4.97 9.91 4.16
C THR A 764 -3.73 9.04 3.92
N ALA A 765 -3.02 8.69 4.98
CA ALA A 765 -1.86 7.81 4.88
C ALA A 765 -1.99 6.63 5.84
N TYR A 766 -1.88 5.41 5.33
CA TYR A 766 -1.90 4.23 6.19
C TYR A 766 -0.96 3.13 5.72
N LYS A 767 -0.60 2.21 6.61
CA LYS A 767 0.22 1.02 6.27
C LYS A 767 1.49 1.37 5.48
N ASN A 768 2.12 2.51 5.77
CA ASN A 768 3.46 2.84 5.26
C ASN A 768 4.50 2.36 6.29
N GLN A 769 5.58 1.74 5.83
CA GLN A 769 6.52 1.06 6.74
C GLN A 769 7.27 2.04 7.65
N ASP A 770 7.74 3.19 7.13
CA ASP A 770 8.47 4.20 7.91
C ASP A 770 7.54 5.35 8.31
N HIS A 771 7.08 6.18 7.35
CA HIS A 771 6.34 7.41 7.62
C HIS A 771 4.98 7.47 6.91
N GLY A 772 3.93 7.98 7.57
CA GLY A 772 2.74 8.46 6.86
C GLY A 772 3.09 9.72 6.07
N ALA A 773 3.77 10.68 6.69
CA ALA A 773 4.38 11.82 6.02
C ALA A 773 5.67 12.30 6.72
N TRP A 774 6.65 12.70 5.90
CA TRP A 774 7.86 13.41 6.31
C TRP A 774 7.90 14.76 5.59
N LEU A 775 7.84 15.86 6.32
CA LEU A 775 7.80 17.19 5.72
C LEU A 775 8.90 18.04 6.33
N ARG A 776 9.72 18.64 5.47
CA ARG A 776 10.83 19.51 5.85
C ARG A 776 10.69 20.86 5.19
N GLY A 777 10.57 21.89 6.01
CA GLY A 777 10.50 23.25 5.51
C GLY A 777 10.00 24.25 6.53
N GLY A 778 9.73 25.46 6.04
CA GLY A 778 9.12 26.54 6.80
C GLY A 778 7.62 26.32 7.00
N ASP A 779 6.78 27.04 6.25
CA ASP A 779 5.32 27.01 6.43
C ASP A 779 4.63 25.88 5.64
N VAL A 780 4.46 24.71 6.28
CA VAL A 780 3.71 23.56 5.76
C VAL A 780 2.58 23.22 6.72
N TRP A 781 1.33 23.35 6.26
CA TRP A 781 0.13 23.23 7.09
C TRP A 781 -0.76 22.07 6.62
N LEU A 782 -1.11 21.20 7.57
CA LEU A 782 -1.97 20.05 7.37
C LEU A 782 -3.32 20.28 8.05
N ASP A 783 -4.41 19.98 7.35
CA ASP A 783 -5.77 20.12 7.89
C ASP A 783 -6.64 18.92 7.49
N SER A 784 -7.32 18.37 8.49
CA SER A 784 -8.29 17.28 8.31
C SER A 784 -7.68 16.02 7.68
N CYS A 785 -6.44 15.71 8.06
CA CYS A 785 -5.66 14.57 7.60
C CYS A 785 -5.87 13.34 8.51
N ARG A 786 -5.59 12.16 7.97
CA ARG A 786 -5.77 10.87 8.65
C ARG A 786 -4.52 10.02 8.51
N PHE A 787 -4.02 9.52 9.63
CA PHE A 787 -2.84 8.66 9.69
C PHE A 787 -3.17 7.40 10.46
N ALA A 788 -2.97 6.21 9.87
CA ALA A 788 -3.27 4.96 10.56
C ALA A 788 -2.26 3.86 10.27
N ASP A 789 -1.86 3.08 11.28
CA ASP A 789 -0.95 1.94 11.09
C ASP A 789 0.36 2.31 10.36
N ASN A 790 0.83 3.55 10.44
CA ASN A 790 2.15 3.90 9.90
C ASN A 790 3.19 3.60 10.97
N GLY A 791 4.43 3.29 10.58
CA GLY A 791 5.53 3.23 11.54
C GLY A 791 5.62 4.54 12.36
N ILE A 792 5.56 5.67 11.67
CA ILE A 792 5.50 7.01 12.21
C ILE A 792 4.40 7.74 11.45
N GLY A 793 3.33 8.20 12.11
CA GLY A 793 2.23 8.91 11.44
C GLY A 793 2.71 10.16 10.72
N LEU A 794 3.30 11.09 11.46
CA LEU A 794 3.78 12.36 10.92
C LEU A 794 5.12 12.78 11.54
N THR A 795 6.05 13.23 10.70
CA THR A 795 7.24 13.98 11.13
C THR A 795 7.29 15.33 10.45
N LEU A 796 7.34 16.38 11.26
CA LEU A 796 7.52 17.76 10.82
C LEU A 796 8.94 18.19 11.20
N ALA A 797 9.72 18.60 10.20
CA ALA A 797 11.12 18.99 10.30
C ALA A 797 11.25 20.44 9.85
N SER A 798 11.89 21.28 10.64
CA SER A 798 12.04 22.71 10.33
C SER A 798 12.90 22.95 9.08
N GLY A 799 12.85 24.14 8.49
CA GLY A 799 13.73 24.58 7.41
C GLY A 799 15.20 24.72 7.85
N GLY A 800 15.46 24.86 9.14
CA GLY A 800 16.79 25.00 9.72
C GLY A 800 16.70 25.31 11.21
N THR A 801 17.84 25.27 11.91
CA THR A 801 17.94 25.71 13.31
C THR A 801 17.41 27.12 13.41
N PHE A 802 16.42 27.36 14.27
CA PHE A 802 16.17 28.71 14.78
C PHE A 802 17.54 29.30 15.18
N PRO A 803 17.95 30.48 14.67
CA PRO A 803 17.14 31.56 14.08
C PRO A 803 17.23 31.73 12.54
N TYR A 804 17.72 30.75 11.77
CA TYR A 804 17.96 30.93 10.33
C TYR A 804 16.68 31.10 9.47
N ASP A 805 15.50 30.75 10.00
CA ASP A 805 14.20 30.90 9.36
C ASP A 805 13.17 31.47 10.37
N ASP A 806 13.49 32.63 10.94
CA ASP A 806 12.67 33.29 11.97
C ASP A 806 11.23 33.54 11.47
N GLY A 807 10.26 33.20 12.32
CA GLY A 807 8.83 33.26 12.03
C GLY A 807 8.21 32.07 11.29
N SER A 808 9.00 31.11 10.80
CA SER A 808 8.46 29.89 10.18
C SER A 808 7.72 29.00 11.19
N LYS A 809 6.62 28.36 10.78
CA LYS A 809 5.92 27.38 11.62
C LYS A 809 5.29 26.26 10.79
N GLN A 810 5.40 25.04 11.30
CA GLN A 810 4.66 23.90 10.76
C GLN A 810 3.43 23.64 11.62
N GLU A 811 2.34 23.21 10.99
CA GLU A 811 1.06 23.09 11.68
C GLU A 811 0.28 21.87 11.22
N ILE A 812 -0.37 21.21 12.17
CA ILE A 812 -1.40 20.21 11.90
C ILE A 812 -2.66 20.47 12.73
N LYS A 813 -3.81 20.42 12.05
CA LYS A 813 -5.12 20.69 12.62
C LYS A 813 -6.17 19.63 12.27
N ASN A 814 -7.16 19.47 13.15
CA ASN A 814 -8.40 18.72 12.89
C ASN A 814 -8.15 17.27 12.41
N SER A 815 -7.05 16.65 12.83
CA SER A 815 -6.55 15.41 12.22
C SER A 815 -6.69 14.21 13.15
N LEU A 816 -6.74 13.02 12.56
CA LEU A 816 -6.91 11.74 13.25
C LEU A 816 -5.65 10.89 13.10
N PHE A 817 -5.19 10.32 14.22
CA PHE A 817 -4.09 9.38 14.28
C PHE A 817 -4.58 8.08 14.91
N VAL A 818 -4.40 6.95 14.22
CA VAL A 818 -4.74 5.62 14.71
C VAL A 818 -3.45 4.80 14.79
N GLY A 819 -3.06 4.37 15.99
CA GLY A 819 -1.83 3.59 16.18
C GLY A 819 -1.96 2.22 15.55
N GLU A 820 -2.98 1.49 16.00
CA GLU A 820 -3.27 0.11 15.60
C GLU A 820 -4.75 -0.04 15.28
N SER A 821 -5.11 0.12 14.00
CA SER A 821 -6.50 0.01 13.52
C SER A 821 -6.98 -1.44 13.49
N GLY A 822 -8.27 -1.63 13.21
CA GLY A 822 -8.89 -2.93 12.92
C GLY A 822 -8.39 -3.61 11.63
N ASN A 823 -7.59 -2.93 10.80
CA ASN A 823 -6.92 -3.55 9.66
C ASN A 823 -5.68 -4.35 10.12
N VAL A 824 -5.92 -5.60 10.51
CA VAL A 824 -4.90 -6.52 11.01
C VAL A 824 -3.93 -7.02 9.92
N GLY A 825 -4.27 -6.87 8.64
CA GLY A 825 -3.47 -7.38 7.52
C GLY A 825 -3.62 -8.88 7.29
N THR A 826 -2.74 -9.46 6.48
CA THR A 826 -2.76 -10.89 6.12
C THR A 826 -1.58 -11.64 6.74
N GLU A 827 -1.84 -12.73 7.47
CA GLU A 827 -0.79 -13.60 7.99
C GLU A 827 -0.12 -14.36 6.85
N MET A 828 1.21 -14.20 6.72
CA MET A 828 2.02 -14.81 5.68
C MET A 828 2.93 -15.90 6.27
N MET A 829 3.36 -16.87 5.46
CA MET A 829 4.30 -17.91 5.93
C MET A 829 5.62 -17.34 6.48
N ASP A 830 6.04 -16.17 5.98
CA ASP A 830 7.17 -15.41 6.51
C ASP A 830 6.71 -14.53 7.69
N ASN A 831 6.86 -15.04 8.91
CA ASN A 831 6.42 -14.38 10.14
C ASN A 831 7.32 -13.20 10.62
N ARG A 832 8.19 -12.64 9.76
CA ARG A 832 9.11 -11.56 10.14
C ARG A 832 8.42 -10.28 10.63
N ILE A 833 7.29 -9.93 10.01
CA ILE A 833 6.54 -8.70 10.31
C ILE A 833 5.18 -8.98 10.95
N TRP A 834 4.84 -10.24 11.21
CA TRP A 834 3.64 -10.62 11.96
C TRP A 834 3.94 -10.62 13.46
N GLY A 835 3.06 -10.05 14.28
CA GLY A 835 3.25 -9.96 15.73
C GLY A 835 1.98 -9.59 16.50
N PRO A 836 2.04 -9.63 17.85
CA PRO A 836 0.90 -9.29 18.69
C PRO A 836 0.57 -7.80 18.65
N GLY A 837 -0.73 -7.46 18.62
CA GLY A 837 -1.29 -6.13 18.79
C GLY A 837 -1.35 -5.68 20.25
N GLY A 838 -1.41 -4.37 20.47
CA GLY A 838 -1.25 -3.72 21.77
C GLY A 838 -2.47 -3.78 22.70
N LEU A 839 -3.69 -3.78 22.15
CA LEU A 839 -4.92 -3.69 22.95
C LEU A 839 -5.58 -5.04 23.22
N ASP A 840 -5.57 -5.93 22.23
CA ASP A 840 -6.25 -7.23 22.26
C ASP A 840 -5.27 -8.42 22.17
N HIS A 841 -3.97 -8.15 22.04
CA HIS A 841 -2.91 -9.14 21.82
C HIS A 841 -3.16 -10.06 20.61
N SER A 842 -4.01 -9.65 19.66
CA SER A 842 -4.28 -10.41 18.44
C SER A 842 -3.11 -10.32 17.46
N GLY A 843 -2.96 -11.33 16.60
CA GLY A 843 -1.93 -11.31 15.56
C GLY A 843 -2.25 -10.27 14.48
N ARG A 844 -1.25 -9.49 14.08
CA ARG A 844 -1.35 -8.51 12.99
C ARG A 844 -0.03 -8.31 12.26
N THR A 845 -0.11 -7.76 11.05
CA THR A 845 1.05 -7.24 10.33
C THR A 845 1.52 -5.91 10.97
N LEU A 846 2.82 -5.77 11.12
CA LEU A 846 3.52 -4.61 11.71
C LEU A 846 4.43 -3.93 10.66
N PRO A 847 4.78 -2.63 10.84
CA PRO A 847 5.42 -1.85 9.78
C PRO A 847 6.77 -2.38 9.29
N ILE A 848 7.69 -2.61 10.22
CA ILE A 848 9.07 -3.04 9.92
C ILE A 848 9.42 -4.34 10.66
N GLY A 849 8.91 -4.50 11.88
CA GLY A 849 9.13 -5.69 12.69
C GLY A 849 8.49 -5.58 14.08
N GLN A 850 8.55 -6.68 14.84
CA GLN A 850 7.83 -6.83 16.11
C GLN A 850 8.23 -5.85 17.21
N ASN A 851 9.43 -5.28 17.14
CA ASN A 851 9.95 -4.35 18.15
C ASN A 851 10.04 -2.91 17.63
N PHE A 852 9.57 -2.63 16.40
CA PHE A 852 9.67 -1.30 15.83
C PHE A 852 8.76 -0.32 16.59
N PRO A 853 9.28 0.81 17.08
CA PRO A 853 8.51 1.73 17.90
C PRO A 853 7.55 2.57 17.05
N ILE A 854 6.25 2.42 17.30
CA ILE A 854 5.18 3.13 16.57
C ILE A 854 4.93 4.50 17.21
N ARG A 855 4.83 5.54 16.38
CA ARG A 855 4.60 6.93 16.82
C ARG A 855 3.48 7.59 16.03
N GLY A 856 2.56 8.27 16.70
CA GLY A 856 1.55 9.10 16.03
C GLY A 856 2.18 10.34 15.41
N ILE A 857 2.55 11.30 16.25
CA ILE A 857 3.35 12.47 15.87
C ILE A 857 4.75 12.35 16.44
N GLN A 858 5.74 12.67 15.61
CA GLN A 858 7.14 12.74 15.98
C GLN A 858 7.63 14.20 15.91
N PHE A 859 7.90 14.81 17.07
CA PHE A 859 8.54 16.11 17.19
C PHE A 859 10.02 16.04 16.82
N TYR A 860 10.50 17.04 16.09
CA TYR A 860 11.89 17.16 15.70
C TYR A 860 12.40 18.59 15.97
N ASP A 861 13.04 19.26 15.01
CA ASP A 861 13.78 20.51 15.21
C ASP A 861 12.91 21.78 15.33
N GLY A 862 11.65 21.77 14.86
CA GLY A 862 10.61 22.77 15.20
C GLY A 862 10.86 24.24 14.81
N PRO A 863 9.86 25.15 14.95
CA PRO A 863 8.63 25.03 15.75
C PRO A 863 7.46 24.30 15.07
N ILE A 864 6.70 23.53 15.84
CA ILE A 864 5.55 22.72 15.41
C ILE A 864 4.31 23.04 16.23
N ASN A 865 3.16 23.25 15.59
CA ASN A 865 1.86 23.39 16.26
C ASN A 865 0.96 22.19 15.97
N VAL A 866 0.50 21.50 17.02
CA VAL A 866 -0.47 20.40 16.95
C VAL A 866 -1.75 20.84 17.63
N GLN A 867 -2.84 20.94 16.87
CA GLN A 867 -4.10 21.48 17.38
C GLN A 867 -5.30 20.61 16.99
N ASN A 868 -6.24 20.41 17.91
CA ASN A 868 -7.52 19.74 17.64
C ASN A 868 -7.34 18.37 16.97
N CYS A 869 -6.41 17.56 17.47
CA CYS A 869 -6.10 16.24 16.92
C CYS A 869 -6.56 15.14 17.88
N THR A 870 -7.03 14.02 17.31
CA THR A 870 -7.44 12.83 18.07
C THR A 870 -6.45 11.71 17.85
N PHE A 871 -5.99 11.08 18.93
CA PHE A 871 -5.14 9.89 18.91
C PHE A 871 -5.93 8.69 19.42
N ARG A 872 -5.96 7.62 18.63
CA ARG A 872 -6.76 6.43 18.88
C ARG A 872 -5.89 5.17 18.86
N LYS A 873 -6.14 4.24 19.79
CA LYS A 873 -5.53 2.89 19.79
C LYS A 873 -4.00 2.88 19.72
N PHE A 874 -3.36 3.66 20.58
CA PHE A 874 -1.91 3.58 20.83
C PHE A 874 -1.70 2.83 22.14
N ALA A 875 -1.12 1.64 22.09
CA ALA A 875 -0.82 0.83 23.27
C ALA A 875 0.54 0.14 23.13
N ALA A 876 1.42 0.38 24.10
CA ALA A 876 2.75 -0.23 24.15
C ALA A 876 2.67 -1.71 24.60
N LEU A 877 3.57 -2.54 24.08
CA LEU A 877 3.79 -3.92 24.50
C LEU A 877 5.21 -4.09 25.04
N GLU A 878 5.45 -5.20 25.74
CA GLU A 878 6.80 -5.58 26.13
C GLU A 878 7.70 -5.69 24.88
N GLY A 879 8.73 -4.85 24.81
CA GLY A 879 9.66 -4.79 23.67
C GLY A 879 9.21 -3.96 22.46
N ARG A 880 7.98 -3.43 22.43
CA ARG A 880 7.48 -2.53 21.39
C ARG A 880 6.81 -1.29 21.97
N HIS A 881 7.50 -0.17 21.86
CA HIS A 881 6.97 1.13 22.27
C HIS A 881 5.96 1.65 21.25
N THR A 882 4.80 2.07 21.73
CA THR A 882 3.77 2.68 20.90
C THR A 882 3.29 3.94 21.62
N SER A 883 3.30 5.09 20.94
CA SER A 883 2.96 6.37 21.55
C SER A 883 2.25 7.33 20.60
N ALA A 884 1.30 8.09 21.13
CA ALA A 884 0.59 9.13 20.39
C ALA A 884 1.52 10.31 20.05
N LEU A 885 2.22 10.84 21.06
CA LEU A 885 3.19 11.93 20.92
C LEU A 885 4.59 11.43 21.30
N ALA A 886 5.58 11.67 20.44
CA ALA A 886 6.96 11.27 20.70
C ALA A 886 7.95 12.20 19.99
N PHE A 887 9.24 11.98 20.23
CA PHE A 887 10.32 12.73 19.59
C PHE A 887 11.05 11.90 18.55
N ARG A 888 11.74 12.56 17.63
CA ARG A 888 12.65 11.90 16.68
C ARG A 888 13.72 11.18 17.47
N LEU A 889 13.92 9.90 17.15
CA LEU A 889 14.95 9.11 17.79
C LEU A 889 16.32 9.54 17.27
N ASN A 890 17.35 9.45 18.13
CA ASN A 890 18.74 9.74 17.73
C ASN A 890 18.89 11.15 17.15
N ASN A 891 18.33 12.11 17.87
CA ASN A 891 18.14 13.45 17.37
C ASN A 891 19.38 14.32 17.60
N ALA A 892 20.12 14.59 16.52
CA ALA A 892 21.26 15.51 16.54
C ALA A 892 20.90 16.99 16.67
N TRP A 893 19.63 17.37 16.55
CA TRP A 893 19.18 18.76 16.45
C TRP A 893 18.30 19.16 17.62
N GLN A 894 18.54 20.33 18.19
CA GLN A 894 17.83 20.82 19.36
C GLN A 894 16.32 20.90 19.13
N SER A 895 15.52 20.55 20.14
CA SER A 895 14.06 20.70 20.09
C SER A 895 13.66 22.13 20.39
N CYS A 896 12.65 22.64 19.67
CA CYS A 896 12.12 23.98 19.89
C CYS A 896 11.13 24.02 21.09
N PRO A 897 11.32 24.91 22.09
CA PRO A 897 10.34 25.12 23.17
C PRO A 897 8.98 25.65 22.69
N HIS A 898 8.89 26.16 21.47
CA HIS A 898 7.64 26.62 20.84
C HIS A 898 6.91 25.50 20.09
N ASN A 899 7.31 24.24 20.26
CA ASN A 899 6.49 23.10 19.88
C ASN A 899 5.23 23.09 20.76
N ASN A 900 4.10 23.56 20.23
CA ASN A 900 2.86 23.74 20.96
C ASN A 900 1.87 22.60 20.66
N VAL A 901 1.19 22.16 21.71
CA VAL A 901 0.14 21.15 21.66
C VAL A 901 -1.10 21.69 22.36
N THR A 902 -2.26 21.60 21.71
CA THR A 902 -3.53 22.09 22.26
C THR A 902 -4.72 21.28 21.74
N ASN A 903 -5.71 21.11 22.60
CA ASN A 903 -6.99 20.45 22.33
C ASN A 903 -6.81 19.04 21.77
N ILE A 904 -6.02 18.22 22.46
CA ILE A 904 -5.78 16.82 22.10
C ILE A 904 -6.81 15.91 22.74
N ALA A 905 -7.35 14.97 21.97
CA ALA A 905 -8.21 13.90 22.44
C ALA A 905 -7.50 12.54 22.36
N PHE A 906 -7.71 11.71 23.37
CA PHE A 906 -7.16 10.35 23.45
C PHE A 906 -8.31 9.34 23.57
N GLU A 907 -8.32 8.34 22.70
CA GLU A 907 -9.34 7.28 22.66
C GLU A 907 -8.66 5.90 22.66
N ASP A 908 -8.91 5.07 23.67
CA ASP A 908 -8.21 3.79 23.85
C ASP A 908 -6.67 3.94 23.84
N VAL A 909 -6.17 5.03 24.44
CA VAL A 909 -4.74 5.28 24.64
C VAL A 909 -4.44 5.29 26.14
N PRO A 910 -3.78 4.23 26.68
CA PRO A 910 -3.31 4.23 28.06
C PRO A 910 -2.38 5.39 28.36
N ILE A 911 -2.31 5.82 29.62
CA ILE A 911 -1.46 6.95 30.03
C ILE A 911 -0.01 6.74 29.58
N THR A 912 0.52 5.52 29.71
CA THR A 912 1.88 5.10 29.29
C THR A 912 2.17 5.28 27.80
N SER A 913 1.14 5.40 26.95
CA SER A 913 1.25 5.56 25.50
C SER A 913 0.83 6.95 25.01
N ARG A 914 0.50 7.90 25.90
CA ARG A 914 0.21 9.28 25.47
C ARG A 914 1.46 9.99 24.99
N VAL A 915 2.54 9.90 25.75
CA VAL A 915 3.83 10.56 25.47
C VAL A 915 4.97 9.60 25.69
N PHE A 916 5.98 9.62 24.81
CA PHE A 916 7.20 8.84 25.00
C PHE A 916 8.46 9.62 24.60
N PHE A 917 9.37 9.80 25.56
CA PHE A 917 10.65 10.49 25.36
C PHE A 917 11.81 9.58 24.90
N GLY A 918 11.56 8.27 24.75
CA GLY A 918 12.57 7.29 24.35
C GLY A 918 13.27 6.61 25.52
N GLU A 919 13.91 5.47 25.22
CA GLU A 919 14.82 4.76 26.13
C GLU A 919 16.02 4.21 25.35
N PRO A 920 17.20 4.05 25.95
CA PRO A 920 18.31 3.40 25.27
C PRO A 920 17.94 2.00 24.75
N GLY A 921 18.29 1.69 23.50
CA GLY A 921 17.88 0.44 22.87
C GLY A 921 18.20 0.37 21.38
N PRO A 922 17.84 -0.74 20.70
CA PRO A 922 18.23 -0.98 19.31
C PRO A 922 17.74 0.08 18.32
N TRP A 923 16.63 0.76 18.61
CA TRP A 923 16.07 1.83 17.77
C TRP A 923 16.49 3.24 18.23
N PHE A 924 16.97 3.37 19.46
CA PHE A 924 17.16 4.64 20.17
C PHE A 924 18.63 4.95 20.47
N ASN A 925 19.53 3.99 20.22
CA ASN A 925 20.93 3.98 20.67
C ASN A 925 21.07 4.40 22.14
N GLN A 926 21.88 5.40 22.44
CA GLN A 926 22.13 5.90 23.80
C GLN A 926 21.27 7.11 24.17
N LEU A 927 20.51 7.69 23.22
CA LEU A 927 19.76 8.95 23.40
C LEU A 927 20.61 10.09 24.01
N ASP A 928 21.85 10.21 23.55
CA ASP A 928 22.84 11.13 24.08
C ASP A 928 23.17 12.29 23.12
N MET A 929 22.45 12.41 22.00
CA MET A 929 22.61 13.53 21.08
C MET A 929 21.94 14.81 21.61
N ASP A 930 22.31 15.95 21.02
CA ASP A 930 21.90 17.27 21.52
C ASP A 930 20.37 17.47 21.50
N GLY A 931 19.67 16.91 20.51
CA GLY A 931 18.22 16.92 20.42
C GLY A 931 17.53 15.99 21.41
N ASP A 932 18.11 14.81 21.65
CA ASP A 932 17.62 13.87 22.67
C ASP A 932 17.66 14.54 24.06
N LYS A 933 18.74 15.28 24.34
CA LYS A 933 18.98 16.06 25.56
C LYS A 933 18.26 17.41 25.62
N THR A 934 17.47 17.79 24.62
CA THR A 934 16.73 19.06 24.64
C THR A 934 15.25 18.85 24.34
N SER A 935 14.78 17.59 24.30
CA SER A 935 13.40 17.23 24.01
C SER A 935 12.42 17.93 24.95
N VAL A 936 11.59 18.78 24.37
CA VAL A 936 10.59 19.59 25.06
C VAL A 936 9.44 19.96 24.12
N PHE A 937 8.20 19.96 24.64
CA PHE A 937 7.06 20.62 24.01
C PHE A 937 6.17 21.28 25.09
N HIS A 938 5.34 22.23 24.66
CA HIS A 938 4.46 23.01 25.49
C HIS A 938 3.01 22.53 25.33
N ASP A 939 2.43 22.03 26.42
CA ASP A 939 1.01 21.72 26.52
C ASP A 939 0.25 22.98 26.95
N VAL A 940 -0.34 23.64 25.96
CA VAL A 940 -0.89 24.99 26.10
C VAL A 940 -2.12 25.00 27.01
N ASP A 941 -2.97 23.99 26.91
CA ASP A 941 -4.27 23.93 27.60
C ASP A 941 -4.39 22.77 28.58
N GLY A 942 -3.36 21.95 28.73
CA GLY A 942 -3.35 20.82 29.65
C GLY A 942 -4.06 19.59 29.08
N SER A 943 -4.37 19.55 27.78
CA SER A 943 -5.04 18.40 27.16
C SER A 943 -4.18 17.13 27.15
N VAL A 944 -2.86 17.24 27.34
CA VAL A 944 -1.94 16.10 27.45
C VAL A 944 -1.61 15.78 28.91
N SER A 945 -1.23 16.80 29.68
CA SER A 945 -0.67 16.67 31.03
C SER A 945 -1.68 16.87 32.16
N GLU A 946 -2.87 17.38 31.87
CA GLU A 946 -3.86 17.89 32.82
C GLU A 946 -3.45 19.19 33.54
N TYR A 947 -2.28 19.74 33.21
CA TYR A 947 -1.76 21.00 33.77
C TYR A 947 -1.59 22.04 32.64
N PRO A 948 -2.52 23.00 32.50
CA PRO A 948 -2.45 24.03 31.47
C PRO A 948 -1.18 24.89 31.54
N GLY A 949 -0.58 25.16 30.37
CA GLY A 949 0.64 25.98 30.25
C GLY A 949 1.90 25.28 30.77
N SER A 950 1.89 23.96 30.86
CA SER A 950 3.04 23.17 31.31
C SER A 950 3.93 22.75 30.14
N TYR A 951 5.20 22.54 30.43
CA TYR A 951 6.17 22.00 29.49
C TYR A 951 6.47 20.55 29.85
N LEU A 952 6.42 19.67 28.86
CA LEU A 952 6.79 18.28 29.00
C LEU A 952 8.21 18.11 28.50
N THR A 953 9.08 17.57 29.33
CA THR A 953 10.50 17.33 29.02
C THR A 953 10.93 15.93 29.45
N LYS A 954 12.09 15.48 28.98
CA LYS A 954 12.68 14.20 29.36
C LYS A 954 13.11 14.20 30.84
N ASP A 955 12.93 13.10 31.54
CA ASP A 955 13.18 13.00 32.98
C ASP A 955 14.67 13.16 33.36
N ASP A 956 15.59 12.61 32.57
CA ASP A 956 17.04 12.65 32.81
C ASP A 956 17.74 13.94 32.32
N ASN A 957 16.96 14.94 31.95
CA ASN A 957 17.45 16.13 31.27
C ASN A 957 17.71 17.32 32.20
N TRP A 958 18.93 17.42 32.73
CA TRP A 958 19.34 18.49 33.64
C TRP A 958 19.53 19.88 33.00
N LEU A 959 19.45 20.01 31.66
CA LEU A 959 19.57 21.31 30.96
C LEU A 959 18.26 22.11 30.98
N VAL A 960 17.13 21.42 30.84
CA VAL A 960 15.78 22.04 30.76
C VAL A 960 14.92 21.70 31.99
N ARG A 961 15.32 20.77 32.84
CA ARG A 961 14.56 20.41 34.04
C ARG A 961 14.91 21.30 35.24
N HIS A 962 13.90 21.95 35.83
CA HIS A 962 14.01 22.65 37.12
C HIS A 962 13.61 21.71 38.29
N PRO A 963 14.11 21.92 39.53
CA PRO A 963 13.73 21.13 40.72
C PRO A 963 12.22 20.95 40.97
N ASP A 964 11.39 21.88 40.52
CA ASP A 964 9.93 21.84 40.74
C ASP A 964 9.17 20.96 39.73
N CYS A 965 9.86 20.35 38.77
CA CYS A 965 9.20 19.47 37.78
C CYS A 965 8.71 18.16 38.41
N ILE A 966 7.51 17.74 38.03
CA ILE A 966 6.86 16.50 38.46
C ILE A 966 7.27 15.37 37.53
N ASN A 967 7.88 14.31 38.06
CA ASN A 967 8.20 13.12 37.28
C ASN A 967 6.94 12.38 36.82
N VAL A 968 6.94 11.94 35.56
CA VAL A 968 5.97 11.00 35.00
C VAL A 968 6.75 9.80 34.47
N PRO A 969 7.06 8.81 35.33
CA PRO A 969 7.88 7.65 34.97
C PRO A 969 7.34 6.89 33.76
N ASP A 970 6.01 6.80 33.63
CA ASP A 970 5.32 6.16 32.51
C ASP A 970 5.67 6.77 31.14
N TRP A 971 6.05 8.05 31.09
CA TRP A 971 6.48 8.73 29.87
C TRP A 971 8.00 8.80 29.72
N ARG A 972 8.75 8.40 30.76
CA ARG A 972 10.16 8.76 30.95
C ARG A 972 10.38 10.26 30.82
N GLY A 973 9.43 11.01 31.38
CA GLY A 973 9.34 12.45 31.24
C GLY A 973 9.06 13.14 32.56
N ALA A 974 8.99 14.46 32.49
CA ALA A 974 8.62 15.33 33.58
C ALA A 974 7.71 16.46 33.07
N ILE A 975 6.76 16.87 33.91
CA ILE A 975 5.89 18.02 33.70
C ILE A 975 6.49 19.19 34.48
N CYS A 976 6.81 20.27 33.78
CA CYS A 976 7.47 21.45 34.32
C CYS A 976 6.60 22.69 34.14
N SER A 977 6.53 23.54 35.17
CA SER A 977 6.00 24.90 35.04
C SER A 977 7.14 25.88 34.71
N GLY A 978 6.84 26.99 34.05
CA GLY A 978 7.79 28.08 33.85
C GLY A 978 7.76 28.64 32.44
N ARG A 979 8.85 29.31 32.05
CA ARG A 979 9.06 29.80 30.69
C ARG A 979 10.35 29.24 30.14
N TYR A 980 10.25 28.65 28.97
CA TYR A 980 11.38 28.09 28.26
C TYR A 980 11.74 28.99 27.09
N ALA A 981 13.04 29.17 26.87
CA ALA A 981 13.56 29.92 25.75
C ALA A 981 14.71 29.13 25.12
N GLN A 982 14.85 29.26 23.81
CA GLN A 982 16.01 28.81 23.07
C GLN A 982 16.94 30.00 22.85
N SER A 983 18.24 29.80 23.02
CA SER A 983 19.25 30.84 22.82
C SER A 983 20.40 30.29 21.99
N ASP A 984 20.72 30.99 20.91
CA ASP A 984 21.79 30.61 19.99
C ASP A 984 23.01 31.52 20.18
N LEU A 985 24.20 30.92 20.27
CA LEU A 985 25.45 31.64 20.43
C LEU A 985 26.30 31.52 19.15
N PHE A 986 26.41 32.61 18.39
CA PHE A 986 27.25 32.65 17.20
C PHE A 986 28.66 33.13 17.54
N ALA A 987 29.65 32.26 17.38
CA ALA A 987 31.06 32.67 17.48
C ALA A 987 31.57 33.16 16.11
N LEU A 988 31.75 34.47 15.97
CA LEU A 988 32.42 35.06 14.80
C LEU A 988 33.94 34.86 14.94
N CYS A 989 34.49 33.81 14.33
CA CYS A 989 35.95 33.68 14.19
C CYS A 989 36.48 34.69 13.17
N HIS A 990 37.02 35.81 13.64
CA HIS A 990 37.84 36.71 12.82
C HIS A 990 39.25 36.14 12.70
N ASN A 991 39.51 35.39 11.62
CA ASN A 991 40.85 35.23 11.06
C ASN A 991 40.73 35.01 9.55
N GLY A 992 41.46 35.83 8.77
CA GLY A 992 41.53 35.69 7.32
C GLY A 992 41.96 34.27 6.95
N ASN A 993 41.21 33.65 6.04
CA ASN A 993 41.36 32.27 5.56
C ASN A 993 41.00 31.13 6.54
N SER A 994 39.72 30.97 6.85
CA SER A 994 39.09 29.63 7.00
C SER A 994 37.56 29.76 7.07
N ARG A 995 36.85 28.79 6.47
CA ARG A 995 35.37 28.73 6.45
C ARG A 995 34.82 28.51 7.87
N PRO A 996 33.59 28.96 8.18
CA PRO A 996 32.99 28.76 9.49
C PRO A 996 32.79 27.26 9.73
N HIS A 997 33.38 26.74 10.80
CA HIS A 997 33.06 25.45 11.38
C HIS A 997 32.35 25.70 12.71
N ASP A 998 31.23 25.02 12.92
CA ASP A 998 30.47 25.04 14.17
C ASP A 998 31.35 24.63 15.35
N LEU A 999 31.38 25.47 16.39
CA LEU A 999 32.08 25.21 17.63
C LEU A 999 31.17 24.32 18.50
N LYS A 1000 31.39 23.00 18.51
CA LYS A 1000 30.84 22.11 19.54
C LYS A 1000 31.57 22.34 20.86
N VAL A 1001 30.90 22.95 21.84
CA VAL A 1001 31.40 23.00 23.21
C VAL A 1001 31.02 21.69 23.91
N SER A 1002 31.95 20.74 23.97
CA SER A 1002 31.83 19.56 24.85
C SER A 1002 32.45 19.89 26.21
N SER A 1003 31.66 19.91 27.29
CA SER A 1003 32.21 19.91 28.65
C SER A 1003 32.40 18.46 29.13
N SER A 1004 33.62 17.94 29.01
CA SER A 1004 34.05 16.75 29.76
C SER A 1004 34.30 17.12 31.22
N HIS A 1005 33.75 16.33 32.13
CA HIS A 1005 33.93 16.42 33.58
C HIS A 1005 35.40 16.56 34.00
N ASP A 1006 35.73 17.60 34.78
CA ASP A 1006 36.55 17.40 35.98
C ASP A 1006 36.32 18.47 37.06
N LYS A 1007 36.46 18.05 38.32
CA LYS A 1007 36.02 18.69 39.57
C LYS A 1007 36.49 20.13 39.79
N LYS A 1008 35.55 21.05 40.08
CA LYS A 1008 35.47 21.91 41.31
C LYS A 1008 34.30 22.90 41.21
N GLN A 1009 33.40 22.85 42.19
CA GLN A 1009 32.37 23.87 42.42
C GLN A 1009 32.99 25.27 42.53
N LYS A 1010 32.44 26.23 41.77
CA LYS A 1010 32.21 27.62 42.19
C LYS A 1010 31.07 28.19 41.35
N GLU A 1011 30.03 28.68 42.03
CA GLU A 1011 29.03 29.57 41.47
C GLU A 1011 29.67 30.82 40.86
N ILE A 1012 29.01 31.35 39.81
CA ILE A 1012 28.93 32.71 39.22
C ILE A 1012 28.61 32.42 37.73
N GLY A 1013 27.44 32.74 37.17
CA GLY A 1013 26.74 34.02 37.17
C GLY A 1013 26.54 34.39 35.69
N VAL A 1014 25.35 34.11 35.15
CA VAL A 1014 24.97 34.42 33.77
C VAL A 1014 24.97 35.94 33.57
N VAL A 1015 25.83 36.46 32.69
CA VAL A 1015 25.81 37.88 32.30
C VAL A 1015 24.85 38.05 31.13
N PHE A 1016 23.71 38.66 31.39
CA PHE A 1016 22.79 39.17 30.38
C PHE A 1016 23.35 40.42 29.71
N SER A 1017 23.20 40.53 28.40
CA SER A 1017 23.21 41.83 27.71
C SER A 1017 21.85 42.03 27.05
N PHE A 1018 21.04 42.92 27.62
CA PHE A 1018 19.86 43.48 26.97
C PHE A 1018 20.30 44.72 26.17
N SER A 1019 20.08 44.74 24.87
CA SER A 1019 19.95 45.99 24.11
C SER A 1019 18.48 46.38 24.04
N ARG A 1020 18.16 47.53 24.63
CA ARG A 1020 16.83 48.16 24.70
C ARG A 1020 16.39 48.74 23.34
N LEU A 1021 15.08 48.60 23.09
CA LEU A 1021 14.18 49.29 22.15
C LEU A 1021 14.46 49.19 20.65
#